data_AF-A0A3D4RVA6-F1
#
_entry.id   AF-A0A3D4RVA6-F1
#
_cell.length_a   1.000
_cell.length_b   1.000
_cell.length_c   1.000
_cell.angle_alpha   90.00
_cell.angle_beta   90.00
_cell.angle_gamma   90.00
#
_symmetry.space_group_name_H-M   'P 1'
#
loop_
_entity.id
_entity.type
_entity.pdbx_description
1 polymer ?
#
loop_
_entity_poly.entity_id
_entity_poly.type
_entity_poly.pdbx_seq_one_letter_code
_entity_poly.pdbx_strand_id
1 'polypeptide(L)'
;MSSPASPPPIRLLHLSDIHFRQDRRWDADPVLHHLANEIGRDVADGLVPDLVVITGDLAFSGQADEYALARAWLGEQLWPKLAAGQGRPLGHDRLLLVPGNHDVDCGAVDFVAEATQQALLGAGSQEAIEQVLGSEANRDVLLRRHADYLAFYAGWLGQDQPLPWWQRKLGIQGQCLHIAGLDSAWMSKGDSKTDRGNLLLGRCQINNTVQDHDAEDANWRLALLHHPWDYLAEFDAREAQRDCRLHRDLILRGHLHEPGVQHTLFPDPDYNCLEIAAGCVYEHASYPNAFQWIELHAEPRRVRVLFRTWKNGRWIEDRNQPGCPDGSAEIDLSETRPPPPPPAADFGKYLRDLHADTEWLDIRGLHTGSPEARRIPLRDLYIELQATGAALDPEPRANPGQHRQASHPGGQPLRAALCAENRLVIIGDPGCGKTTFLRWVAHCLAADRLRHDSGLAERRLGLTPTAAGPRLPLMVAIPDWLDYARRCRGRPDSPALNDGAAWLTSYLAARANDADQELDADDFRQLLKDGQTILLLDSLDEAPDQAERQQAVRRIEAVARAWPTCPMVVTSRPAAYQDKAVLLGFAQVNIQALDPPAIDGFLQRWSAALFPQRPEQAAGYHRALAAALASRREIRLLARNTVMLTALAVVHWNEKRLPEQRAELYESVLRWLSESRDQRPGRIKPQRCRQLLGELALAMLDSQQGRQVQVPRRWAAEQLADRFGADPDAVERAETFLAEEEIDSGIIVRRGHQLRFWHLSFQEYLAAQALAGRTDPDRNARLLAADADHGLILHRPEWREPVLLLAGVLYLQGEAKVNGLIGGILDRLGEQPSRAAQARAAGLIGLLLRDLDPFAFQPADRRWRQTLDAAMAVFDPEQAAVIPLRDRIAAADALALAGDPRLDWTDPERWVALPGGNFYMGAQQSDQQAPNYDPEANDREAPVHRVCIDPFQISRFPVTVADFAQFLDDSPADPRWWRAGGTDELPEPDDWDAQQQHPSRPVVEVSWYQAMAFCAWLTDRLRRHQDPKGRFSLADGLVVQLPSEAQWEYAARGKQGRRYPWGDQLPDPDRANYADAKVRAPSPVGIFPGDCTPEGVLDMVGNVLEWCLDAYDEYSEGDADNPLRAGEGGVSRVLRGGAFYVPSRYLRCSFRFRNAPEDRIRFIGFRCVLAPRRQH
;
A
#
# COMPACT_ATOMS: atom_id res chain seq x y z
N MET A 1 -61.80 35.27 29.27
CA MET A 1 -60.63 35.54 28.43
C MET A 1 -60.67 34.51 27.31
N SER A 2 -61.07 34.95 26.11
CA SER A 2 -61.06 34.14 24.89
C SER A 2 -59.63 33.70 24.60
N SER A 3 -59.40 32.42 24.31
CA SER A 3 -58.14 31.95 23.73
C SER A 3 -57.77 32.85 22.55
N PRO A 4 -56.49 33.25 22.39
CA PRO A 4 -56.06 33.90 21.17
C PRO A 4 -56.41 32.96 20.00
N ALA A 5 -57.19 33.45 19.04
CA ALA A 5 -57.49 32.70 17.84
C ALA A 5 -56.18 32.43 17.10
N SER A 6 -55.94 31.17 16.70
CA SER A 6 -54.76 30.81 15.90
C SER A 6 -54.67 31.72 14.66
N PRO A 7 -53.47 32.18 14.28
CA PRO A 7 -53.32 33.00 13.09
C PRO A 7 -53.85 32.26 11.85
N PRO A 8 -54.43 32.98 10.88
CA PRO A 8 -54.84 32.38 9.61
C PRO A 8 -53.65 31.70 8.91
N PRO A 9 -53.91 30.69 8.05
CA PRO A 9 -52.85 30.04 7.32
C PRO A 9 -52.23 30.97 6.27
N ILE A 10 -50.91 30.87 6.10
CA ILE A 10 -50.23 31.47 4.95
C ILE A 10 -50.50 30.62 3.74
N ARG A 11 -50.99 31.21 2.66
CA ARG A 11 -51.34 30.50 1.42
C ARG A 11 -50.36 30.78 0.31
N LEU A 12 -49.88 29.71 -0.31
CA LEU A 12 -48.98 29.75 -1.45
C LEU A 12 -49.70 29.15 -2.66
N LEU A 13 -49.73 29.88 -3.77
CA LEU A 13 -50.09 29.35 -5.07
C LEU A 13 -48.81 28.82 -5.73
N HIS A 14 -48.70 27.51 -5.94
CA HIS A 14 -47.48 26.88 -6.46
C HIS A 14 -47.70 26.40 -7.90
N LEU A 15 -46.95 27.01 -8.83
CA LEU A 15 -46.97 26.75 -10.27
C LEU A 15 -45.56 26.33 -10.74
N SER A 16 -45.48 25.62 -11.86
CA SER A 16 -44.20 25.24 -12.50
C SER A 16 -44.42 24.88 -13.96
N ASP A 17 -43.40 24.97 -14.81
CA ASP A 17 -43.39 24.44 -16.18
C ASP A 17 -44.54 25.02 -17.04
N ILE A 18 -44.51 26.34 -17.23
CA ILE A 18 -45.52 27.10 -17.99
C ILE A 18 -45.11 27.25 -19.46
N HIS A 19 -43.82 27.20 -19.80
CA HIS A 19 -43.30 27.13 -21.17
C HIS A 19 -43.90 28.14 -22.17
N PHE A 20 -43.89 29.45 -21.87
CA PHE A 20 -44.35 30.44 -22.86
C PHE A 20 -43.51 30.39 -24.14
N ARG A 21 -44.19 30.29 -25.29
CA ARG A 21 -43.55 30.25 -26.63
C ARG A 21 -44.05 31.39 -27.50
N GLN A 22 -43.16 31.99 -28.29
CA GLN A 22 -43.52 33.07 -29.21
C GLN A 22 -44.55 32.65 -30.27
N ASP A 23 -44.47 31.41 -30.75
CA ASP A 23 -45.34 30.85 -31.79
C ASP A 23 -46.70 30.38 -31.26
N ARG A 24 -46.87 30.31 -29.93
CA ARG A 24 -48.09 29.82 -29.28
C ARG A 24 -48.70 30.89 -28.39
N ARG A 25 -49.77 31.50 -28.91
CA ARG A 25 -50.59 32.48 -28.20
C ARG A 25 -51.28 31.85 -26.98
N TRP A 26 -50.85 32.24 -25.78
CA TRP A 26 -51.44 31.78 -24.53
C TRP A 26 -52.93 32.17 -24.41
N ASP A 27 -53.36 33.26 -25.05
CA ASP A 27 -54.74 33.77 -24.99
C ASP A 27 -55.70 33.00 -25.90
N ALA A 28 -55.16 32.21 -26.83
CA ALA A 28 -55.93 31.27 -27.65
C ALA A 28 -55.91 29.84 -27.09
N ASP A 29 -55.03 29.54 -26.13
CA ASP A 29 -54.93 28.20 -25.55
C ASP A 29 -55.92 28.03 -24.37
N PRO A 30 -56.83 27.03 -24.45
CA PRO A 30 -57.83 26.84 -23.41
C PRO A 30 -57.22 26.50 -22.04
N VAL A 31 -56.06 25.85 -21.94
CA VAL A 31 -55.47 25.45 -20.66
C VAL A 31 -55.06 26.67 -19.84
N LEU A 32 -54.23 27.54 -20.40
CA LEU A 32 -53.74 28.77 -19.74
C LEU A 32 -54.84 29.83 -19.60
N HIS A 33 -55.74 29.94 -20.59
CA HIS A 33 -56.87 30.85 -20.52
C HIS A 33 -57.83 30.47 -19.39
N HIS A 34 -58.13 29.17 -19.21
CA HIS A 34 -58.97 28.71 -18.12
C HIS A 34 -58.24 28.67 -16.77
N LEU A 35 -56.92 28.54 -16.74
CA LEU A 35 -56.14 28.50 -15.50
C LEU A 35 -56.32 29.76 -14.66
N ALA A 36 -56.08 30.94 -15.25
CA ALA A 36 -56.24 32.21 -14.53
C ALA A 36 -57.69 32.38 -14.03
N ASN A 37 -58.68 31.95 -14.82
CA ASN A 37 -60.08 31.98 -14.43
C ASN A 37 -60.39 31.04 -13.26
N GLU A 38 -59.83 29.83 -13.25
CA GLU A 38 -60.01 28.88 -12.16
C GLU A 38 -59.34 29.36 -10.88
N ILE A 39 -58.11 29.87 -10.95
CA ILE A 39 -57.43 30.48 -9.80
C ILE A 39 -58.27 31.66 -9.27
N GLY A 40 -58.86 32.47 -10.15
CA GLY A 40 -59.78 33.53 -9.75
C GLY A 40 -61.06 33.03 -9.05
N ARG A 41 -61.54 31.82 -9.40
CA ARG A 41 -62.65 31.17 -8.68
C ARG A 41 -62.20 30.66 -7.32
N ASP A 42 -61.06 29.98 -7.25
CA ASP A 42 -60.45 29.54 -5.99
C ASP A 42 -60.28 30.73 -5.02
N VAL A 43 -59.79 31.87 -5.52
CA VAL A 43 -59.66 33.12 -4.75
C VAL A 43 -61.03 33.67 -4.28
N ALA A 44 -62.04 33.66 -5.15
CA ALA A 44 -63.40 34.07 -4.81
C ALA A 44 -64.06 33.14 -3.76
N ASP A 45 -63.69 31.86 -3.78
CA ASP A 45 -64.14 30.83 -2.84
C ASP A 45 -63.31 30.82 -1.52
N GLY A 46 -62.33 31.72 -1.39
CA GLY A 46 -61.62 32.01 -0.15
C GLY A 46 -60.14 31.59 -0.12
N LEU A 47 -59.62 30.96 -1.18
CA LEU A 47 -58.19 30.63 -1.34
C LEU A 47 -57.41 31.83 -1.87
N VAL A 48 -57.33 32.88 -1.06
CA VAL A 48 -56.54 34.07 -1.39
C VAL A 48 -55.05 33.79 -1.13
N PRO A 49 -54.15 33.92 -2.13
CA PRO A 49 -52.71 33.71 -1.93
C PRO A 49 -52.08 34.87 -1.17
N ASP A 50 -51.17 34.53 -0.26
CA ASP A 50 -50.19 35.48 0.28
C ASP A 50 -48.91 35.52 -0.56
N LEU A 51 -48.60 34.41 -1.25
CA LEU A 51 -47.43 34.24 -2.12
C LEU A 51 -47.79 33.48 -3.40
N VAL A 52 -47.14 33.84 -4.50
CA VAL A 52 -47.14 33.06 -5.74
C VAL A 52 -45.73 32.51 -5.95
N VAL A 53 -45.61 31.20 -6.03
CA VAL A 53 -44.34 30.48 -6.23
C VAL A 53 -44.35 29.87 -7.62
N ILE A 54 -43.31 30.16 -8.39
CA ILE A 54 -43.06 29.54 -9.69
C ILE A 54 -41.68 28.85 -9.63
N THR A 55 -41.66 27.52 -9.64
CA THR A 55 -40.43 26.72 -9.55
C THR A 55 -39.87 26.38 -10.92
N GLY A 56 -39.58 27.39 -11.74
CA GLY A 56 -38.90 27.23 -13.04
C GLY A 56 -39.79 27.00 -14.25
N ASP A 57 -39.14 27.06 -15.41
CA ASP A 57 -39.67 26.89 -16.77
C ASP A 57 -40.84 27.82 -17.07
N LEU A 58 -40.64 29.11 -16.80
CA LEU A 58 -41.59 30.15 -17.19
C LEU A 58 -41.55 30.38 -18.71
N ALA A 59 -40.34 30.50 -19.26
CA ALA A 59 -40.08 30.57 -20.70
C ALA A 59 -39.86 29.17 -21.29
N PHE A 60 -39.85 29.04 -22.62
CA PHE A 60 -39.56 27.78 -23.30
C PHE A 60 -38.12 27.68 -23.80
N SER A 61 -37.46 28.80 -24.03
CA SER A 61 -36.09 28.88 -24.53
C SER A 61 -35.29 30.05 -23.96
N GLY A 62 -35.77 30.64 -22.87
CA GLY A 62 -35.09 31.71 -22.13
C GLY A 62 -35.01 33.05 -22.87
N GLN A 63 -35.89 33.30 -23.84
CA GLN A 63 -35.81 34.49 -24.71
C GLN A 63 -36.68 35.66 -24.21
N ALA A 64 -36.22 36.89 -24.40
CA ALA A 64 -36.94 38.12 -24.02
C ALA A 64 -38.41 38.18 -24.49
N ASP A 65 -38.71 37.73 -25.71
CA ASP A 65 -40.07 37.75 -26.27
C ASP A 65 -41.01 36.78 -25.52
N GLU A 66 -40.50 35.66 -25.02
CA GLU A 66 -41.26 34.70 -24.21
C GLU A 66 -41.56 35.28 -22.83
N TYR A 67 -40.59 35.98 -22.22
CA TYR A 67 -40.82 36.71 -20.97
C TYR A 67 -41.79 37.89 -21.12
N ALA A 68 -41.87 38.51 -22.31
CA ALA A 68 -42.89 39.51 -22.59
C ALA A 68 -44.31 38.91 -22.57
N LEU A 69 -44.47 37.71 -23.12
CA LEU A 69 -45.71 36.94 -23.04
C LEU A 69 -46.04 36.55 -21.59
N ALA A 70 -45.04 36.06 -20.85
CA ALA A 70 -45.19 35.73 -19.44
C ALA A 70 -45.62 36.95 -18.62
N ARG A 71 -45.01 38.11 -18.86
CA ARG A 71 -45.37 39.38 -18.20
C ARG A 71 -46.80 39.79 -18.50
N ALA A 72 -47.23 39.68 -19.75
CA ALA A 72 -48.61 40.01 -20.15
C ALA A 72 -49.61 39.07 -19.47
N TRP A 73 -49.37 37.76 -19.50
CA TRP A 73 -50.27 36.80 -18.83
C TRP A 73 -50.32 37.01 -17.32
N LEU A 74 -49.15 37.12 -16.66
CA LEU A 74 -49.08 37.36 -15.22
C LEU A 74 -49.77 38.67 -14.86
N GLY A 75 -49.38 39.79 -15.46
CA GLY A 75 -49.87 41.12 -15.07
C GLY A 75 -51.31 41.44 -15.50
N GLU A 76 -51.76 40.93 -16.64
CA GLU A 76 -53.07 41.29 -17.21
C GLU A 76 -54.15 40.24 -16.92
N GLN A 77 -53.78 38.96 -16.73
CA GLN A 77 -54.76 37.89 -16.53
C GLN A 77 -54.75 37.32 -15.12
N LEU A 78 -53.58 36.92 -14.62
CA LEU A 78 -53.48 36.24 -13.32
C LEU A 78 -53.55 37.23 -12.16
N TRP A 79 -52.65 38.21 -12.11
CA TRP A 79 -52.48 39.14 -10.98
C TRP A 79 -53.75 39.90 -10.60
N PRO A 80 -54.55 40.41 -11.56
CA PRO A 80 -55.80 41.10 -11.24
C PRO A 80 -56.82 40.19 -10.55
N LYS A 81 -56.75 38.88 -10.78
CA LYS A 81 -57.64 37.88 -10.17
C LYS A 81 -57.19 37.41 -8.79
N LEU A 82 -55.96 37.74 -8.38
CA LEU A 82 -55.44 37.41 -7.04
C LEU A 82 -55.92 38.39 -5.95
N ALA A 83 -56.61 39.47 -6.32
CA ALA A 83 -57.18 40.42 -5.38
C ALA A 83 -58.40 39.81 -4.67
N ALA A 84 -58.26 39.49 -3.37
CA ALA A 84 -59.41 39.23 -2.51
C ALA A 84 -60.39 40.41 -2.56
N GLY A 85 -61.67 40.19 -2.30
CA GLY A 85 -62.78 41.17 -2.36
C GLY A 85 -62.63 42.50 -1.59
N GLN A 86 -61.44 42.87 -1.11
CA GLN A 86 -61.01 44.18 -0.61
C GLN A 86 -60.39 45.10 -1.69
N GLY A 87 -60.21 44.64 -2.94
CA GLY A 87 -59.88 45.51 -4.07
C GLY A 87 -58.43 45.99 -4.17
N ARG A 88 -57.46 45.29 -3.56
CA ARG A 88 -56.02 45.53 -3.78
C ARG A 88 -55.33 44.28 -4.32
N PRO A 89 -54.63 44.36 -5.47
CA PRO A 89 -53.84 43.25 -5.99
C PRO A 89 -52.63 42.95 -5.09
N LEU A 90 -52.17 41.70 -5.13
CA LEU A 90 -50.98 41.25 -4.40
C LEU A 90 -49.75 42.10 -4.80
N GLY A 91 -48.86 42.42 -3.86
CA GLY A 91 -47.63 43.14 -4.19
C GLY A 91 -46.74 42.31 -5.13
N HIS A 92 -46.03 42.94 -6.07
CA HIS A 92 -45.16 42.23 -7.01
C HIS A 92 -44.00 41.49 -6.29
N ASP A 93 -43.59 41.97 -5.12
CA ASP A 93 -42.60 41.36 -4.21
C ASP A 93 -43.03 39.97 -3.70
N ARG A 94 -44.31 39.62 -3.84
CA ARG A 94 -44.89 38.34 -3.46
C ARG A 94 -44.78 37.25 -4.54
N LEU A 95 -44.20 37.57 -5.69
CA LEU A 95 -43.78 36.58 -6.68
C LEU A 95 -42.40 36.01 -6.32
N LEU A 96 -42.35 34.71 -6.06
CA LEU A 96 -41.15 33.94 -5.77
C LEU A 96 -40.83 33.06 -6.99
N LEU A 97 -39.75 33.37 -7.69
CA LEU A 97 -39.38 32.73 -8.96
C LEU A 97 -37.94 32.22 -8.89
N VAL A 98 -37.75 30.95 -9.28
CA VAL A 98 -36.43 30.34 -9.53
C VAL A 98 -36.40 29.85 -10.99
N PRO A 99 -35.24 29.82 -11.66
CA PRO A 99 -35.18 29.40 -13.06
C PRO A 99 -35.20 27.88 -13.21
N GLY A 100 -35.76 27.41 -14.33
CA GLY A 100 -35.64 26.04 -14.81
C GLY A 100 -34.71 25.91 -16.03
N ASN A 101 -34.54 24.71 -16.58
CA ASN A 101 -33.66 24.49 -17.72
C ASN A 101 -34.12 25.22 -18.99
N HIS A 102 -35.42 25.48 -19.16
CA HIS A 102 -35.99 26.24 -20.28
C HIS A 102 -35.93 27.76 -20.07
N ASP A 103 -35.57 28.24 -18.87
CA ASP A 103 -35.29 29.66 -18.60
C ASP A 103 -33.83 30.05 -18.94
N VAL A 104 -33.02 29.10 -19.41
CA VAL A 104 -31.64 29.32 -19.83
C VAL A 104 -31.56 29.49 -21.34
N ASP A 105 -31.01 30.61 -21.82
CA ASP A 105 -30.76 30.81 -23.25
C ASP A 105 -29.66 29.84 -23.73
N CYS A 106 -30.09 28.80 -24.43
CA CYS A 106 -29.22 27.77 -25.00
C CYS A 106 -28.58 28.20 -26.34
N GLY A 107 -29.08 29.26 -26.98
CA GLY A 107 -28.46 29.85 -28.18
C GLY A 107 -27.22 30.69 -27.85
N ALA A 108 -27.10 31.16 -26.60
CA ALA A 108 -25.92 31.79 -26.04
C ALA A 108 -24.89 30.78 -25.47
N VAL A 109 -25.00 29.48 -25.82
CA VAL A 109 -24.10 28.41 -25.35
C VAL A 109 -22.74 28.53 -26.03
N ASP A 110 -21.80 29.15 -25.32
CA ASP A 110 -20.40 29.13 -25.68
C ASP A 110 -19.72 27.83 -25.23
N PHE A 111 -18.72 27.40 -26.01
CA PHE A 111 -17.74 26.35 -25.67
C PHE A 111 -17.24 26.42 -24.21
N VAL A 112 -17.18 27.63 -23.64
CA VAL A 112 -16.74 27.88 -22.26
C VAL A 112 -17.66 27.23 -21.22
N ALA A 113 -18.99 27.30 -21.37
CA ALA A 113 -19.92 26.71 -20.40
C ALA A 113 -19.83 25.18 -20.41
N GLU A 114 -19.74 24.58 -21.61
CA GLU A 114 -19.57 23.13 -21.76
C GLU A 114 -18.22 22.64 -21.24
N ALA A 115 -17.13 23.33 -21.56
CA ALA A 115 -15.80 23.00 -21.06
C ALA A 115 -15.73 23.14 -19.52
N THR A 116 -16.38 24.15 -18.95
CA THR A 116 -16.43 24.38 -17.50
C THR A 116 -17.25 23.29 -16.81
N GLN A 117 -18.42 22.93 -17.33
CA GLN A 117 -19.25 21.84 -16.78
C GLN A 117 -18.48 20.50 -16.81
N GLN A 118 -17.84 20.17 -17.94
CA GLN A 118 -17.03 18.95 -18.02
C GLN A 118 -15.85 18.95 -17.04
N ALA A 119 -15.18 20.10 -16.87
CA ALA A 119 -14.08 20.23 -15.91
C ALA A 119 -14.57 20.07 -14.46
N LEU A 120 -15.71 20.68 -14.10
CA LEU A 120 -16.30 20.58 -12.76
C LEU A 120 -16.81 19.16 -12.46
N LEU A 121 -17.49 18.52 -13.42
CA LEU A 121 -17.94 17.13 -13.29
C LEU A 121 -16.74 16.17 -13.18
N GLY A 122 -15.66 16.44 -13.93
CA GLY A 122 -14.42 15.67 -13.86
C GLY A 122 -13.66 15.86 -12.54
N ALA A 123 -13.71 17.07 -11.96
CA ALA A 123 -13.14 17.35 -10.65
C ALA A 123 -13.93 16.69 -9.51
N GLY A 124 -15.27 16.65 -9.62
CA GLY A 124 -16.16 15.97 -8.67
C GLY A 124 -16.07 16.50 -7.25
N SER A 125 -15.83 17.81 -7.08
CA SER A 125 -15.56 18.46 -5.79
C SER A 125 -16.31 19.80 -5.67
N GLN A 126 -16.85 20.07 -4.48
CA GLN A 126 -17.49 21.35 -4.15
C GLN A 126 -16.50 22.52 -4.20
N GLU A 127 -15.23 22.29 -3.85
CA GLU A 127 -14.21 23.33 -3.88
C GLU A 127 -13.99 23.85 -5.31
N ALA A 128 -14.08 22.99 -6.32
CA ALA A 128 -13.99 23.41 -7.71
C ALA A 128 -15.19 24.27 -8.13
N ILE A 129 -16.41 23.89 -7.70
CA ILE A 129 -17.62 24.68 -7.97
C ILE A 129 -17.54 26.04 -7.25
N GLU A 130 -17.07 26.06 -6.00
CA GLU A 130 -16.86 27.28 -5.21
C GLU A 130 -15.84 28.21 -5.85
N GLN A 131 -14.75 27.69 -6.41
CA GLN A 131 -13.76 28.50 -7.13
C GLN A 131 -14.36 29.17 -8.37
N VAL A 132 -15.29 28.49 -9.05
CA VAL A 132 -15.97 29.05 -10.21
C VAL A 132 -17.02 30.06 -9.78
N LEU A 133 -17.95 29.69 -8.90
CA LEU A 133 -19.06 30.55 -8.46
C LEU A 133 -18.65 31.67 -7.50
N GLY A 134 -17.54 31.53 -6.79
CA GLY A 134 -17.00 32.57 -5.91
C GLY A 134 -16.35 33.74 -6.66
N SER A 135 -16.01 33.54 -7.95
CA SER A 135 -15.45 34.58 -8.81
C SER A 135 -16.54 35.34 -9.56
N GLU A 136 -16.64 36.66 -9.32
CA GLU A 136 -17.59 37.55 -10.00
C GLU A 136 -17.42 37.49 -11.53
N ALA A 137 -16.19 37.54 -12.03
CA ALA A 137 -15.91 37.46 -13.47
C ALA A 137 -16.36 36.13 -14.09
N ASN A 138 -16.21 35.01 -13.38
CA ASN A 138 -16.66 33.69 -13.86
C ASN A 138 -18.19 33.61 -13.84
N ARG A 139 -18.83 34.12 -12.79
CA ARG A 139 -20.30 34.21 -12.71
C ARG A 139 -20.87 35.06 -13.85
N ASP A 140 -20.32 36.24 -14.10
CA ASP A 140 -20.77 37.10 -15.20
C ASP A 140 -20.72 36.36 -16.54
N VAL A 141 -19.64 35.61 -16.79
CA VAL A 141 -19.49 34.83 -18.02
C VAL A 141 -20.54 33.73 -18.14
N LEU A 142 -20.76 32.95 -17.08
CA LEU A 142 -21.61 31.76 -17.08
C LEU A 142 -23.11 32.09 -16.98
N LEU A 143 -23.46 33.15 -16.25
CA LEU A 143 -24.84 33.57 -15.99
C LEU A 143 -25.38 34.55 -17.04
N ARG A 144 -24.59 34.96 -18.04
CA ARG A 144 -25.09 35.70 -19.21
C ARG A 144 -26.29 35.04 -19.87
N ARG A 145 -26.40 33.71 -19.79
CA ARG A 145 -27.51 32.91 -20.31
C ARG A 145 -28.82 33.06 -19.53
N HIS A 146 -28.77 33.70 -18.35
CA HIS A 146 -29.94 34.05 -17.53
C HIS A 146 -30.32 35.52 -17.69
N ALA A 147 -29.70 36.27 -18.62
CA ALA A 147 -29.86 37.72 -18.69
C ALA A 147 -31.32 38.16 -18.85
N ASP A 148 -32.06 37.50 -19.75
CA ASP A 148 -33.47 37.83 -19.99
C ASP A 148 -34.38 37.41 -18.82
N TYR A 149 -34.10 36.26 -18.19
CA TYR A 149 -34.75 35.84 -16.95
C TYR A 149 -34.56 36.87 -15.82
N LEU A 150 -33.32 37.30 -15.60
CA LEU A 150 -32.98 38.27 -14.56
C LEU A 150 -33.59 39.65 -14.86
N ALA A 151 -33.57 40.08 -16.12
CA ALA A 151 -34.19 41.33 -16.56
C ALA A 151 -35.71 41.32 -16.35
N PHE A 152 -36.37 40.21 -16.69
CA PHE A 152 -37.78 40.01 -16.42
C PHE A 152 -38.07 40.08 -14.91
N TYR A 153 -37.33 39.34 -14.09
CA TYR A 153 -37.64 39.25 -12.67
C TYR A 153 -37.34 40.55 -11.92
N ALA A 154 -36.22 41.20 -12.22
CA ALA A 154 -35.90 42.53 -11.71
C ALA A 154 -36.96 43.57 -12.12
N GLY A 155 -37.38 43.55 -13.39
CA GLY A 155 -38.42 44.42 -13.91
C GLY A 155 -39.80 44.18 -13.31
N TRP A 156 -40.10 42.95 -12.90
CA TRP A 156 -41.32 42.61 -12.18
C TRP A 156 -41.31 43.15 -10.75
N LEU A 157 -40.22 42.90 -10.02
CA LEU A 157 -40.07 43.30 -8.62
C LEU A 157 -39.87 44.82 -8.45
N GLY A 158 -39.36 45.49 -9.48
CA GLY A 158 -38.98 46.91 -9.42
C GLY A 158 -37.68 47.15 -8.63
N GLN A 159 -36.84 46.13 -8.48
CA GLN A 159 -35.54 46.18 -7.81
C GLN A 159 -34.53 45.28 -8.52
N ASP A 160 -33.24 45.53 -8.31
CA ASP A 160 -32.18 44.75 -8.94
C ASP A 160 -32.15 43.29 -8.43
N GLN A 161 -31.92 42.36 -9.35
CA GLN A 161 -31.77 40.93 -9.08
C GLN A 161 -30.52 40.44 -9.82
N PRO A 162 -29.32 40.57 -9.20
CA PRO A 162 -28.06 40.33 -9.91
C PRO A 162 -27.74 38.84 -10.11
N LEU A 163 -28.35 37.96 -9.31
CA LEU A 163 -28.12 36.52 -9.35
C LEU A 163 -29.45 35.75 -9.45
N PRO A 164 -29.45 34.59 -10.12
CA PRO A 164 -30.65 33.76 -10.27
C PRO A 164 -31.02 32.99 -8.99
N TRP A 165 -30.08 32.85 -8.05
CA TRP A 165 -30.33 32.40 -6.67
C TRP A 165 -30.39 33.59 -5.72
N TRP A 166 -31.20 33.48 -4.67
CA TRP A 166 -31.50 34.57 -3.75
C TRP A 166 -32.08 34.08 -2.43
N GLN A 167 -32.19 34.97 -1.45
CA GLN A 167 -32.96 34.72 -0.24
C GLN A 167 -33.84 35.92 0.13
N ARG A 168 -34.97 35.65 0.79
CA ARG A 168 -35.92 36.69 1.23
C ARG A 168 -36.51 36.35 2.59
N LYS A 169 -36.70 37.39 3.41
CA LYS A 169 -37.41 37.33 4.68
C LYS A 169 -38.70 38.13 4.58
N LEU A 170 -39.85 37.48 4.77
CA LEU A 170 -41.17 38.09 4.57
C LEU A 170 -42.03 37.96 5.83
N GLY A 171 -42.64 39.07 6.26
CA GLY A 171 -43.70 39.07 7.27
C GLY A 171 -45.07 38.90 6.61
N ILE A 172 -45.82 37.86 7.00
CA ILE A 172 -47.15 37.53 6.48
C ILE A 172 -48.03 37.13 7.66
N GLN A 173 -49.16 37.83 7.84
CA GLN A 173 -50.16 37.48 8.88
C GLN A 173 -49.56 37.30 10.30
N GLY A 174 -48.52 38.08 10.63
CA GLY A 174 -47.82 38.02 11.93
C GLY A 174 -46.76 36.91 12.04
N GLN A 175 -46.54 36.13 10.97
CA GLN A 175 -45.53 35.09 10.87
C GLN A 175 -44.37 35.54 9.96
N CYS A 176 -43.15 35.12 10.29
CA CYS A 176 -41.94 35.38 9.51
C CYS A 176 -41.59 34.15 8.67
N LEU A 177 -41.41 34.33 7.36
CA LEU A 177 -40.92 33.31 6.44
C LEU A 177 -39.53 33.66 5.97
N HIS A 178 -38.60 32.69 6.01
CA HIS A 178 -37.33 32.76 5.31
C HIS A 178 -37.39 31.83 4.10
N ILE A 179 -37.07 32.37 2.92
CA ILE A 179 -37.18 31.65 1.65
C ILE A 179 -35.84 31.73 0.94
N ALA A 180 -35.26 30.58 0.62
CA ALA A 180 -34.09 30.43 -0.25
C ALA A 180 -34.53 30.04 -1.66
N GLY A 181 -34.26 30.87 -2.65
CA GLY A 181 -34.38 30.53 -4.07
C GLY A 181 -33.04 30.05 -4.61
N LEU A 182 -33.00 28.83 -5.13
CA LEU A 182 -31.79 28.19 -5.65
C LEU A 182 -31.87 28.04 -7.17
N ASP A 183 -30.74 28.23 -7.83
CA ASP A 183 -30.61 28.00 -9.27
C ASP A 183 -29.97 26.63 -9.51
N SER A 184 -30.81 25.66 -9.81
CA SER A 184 -30.40 24.31 -10.23
C SER A 184 -30.07 24.20 -11.72
N ALA A 185 -30.33 25.24 -12.51
CA ALA A 185 -30.28 25.26 -13.96
C ALA A 185 -29.05 26.02 -14.52
N TRP A 186 -28.24 26.68 -13.69
CA TRP A 186 -27.12 27.51 -14.18
C TRP A 186 -26.12 26.81 -15.10
N MET A 187 -26.03 25.48 -15.07
CA MET A 187 -25.23 24.63 -15.99
C MET A 187 -26.05 23.82 -17.01
N SER A 188 -27.35 24.09 -17.11
CA SER A 188 -28.26 23.45 -18.05
C SER A 188 -27.85 23.66 -19.50
N LYS A 189 -28.12 22.65 -20.33
CA LYS A 189 -28.04 22.70 -21.79
C LYS A 189 -29.42 22.76 -22.47
N GLY A 190 -30.51 22.84 -21.68
CA GLY A 190 -31.88 22.95 -22.17
C GLY A 190 -32.48 21.65 -22.70
N ASP A 191 -31.85 20.50 -22.43
CA ASP A 191 -32.38 19.17 -22.77
C ASP A 191 -32.34 18.27 -21.55
N SER A 192 -33.53 17.93 -21.04
CA SER A 192 -33.77 17.09 -19.87
C SER A 192 -33.04 15.74 -19.92
N LYS A 193 -32.74 15.20 -21.11
CA LYS A 193 -31.95 13.96 -21.23
C LYS A 193 -30.46 14.18 -21.00
N THR A 194 -29.93 15.31 -21.45
CA THR A 194 -28.51 15.65 -21.26
C THR A 194 -28.23 16.23 -19.88
N ASP A 195 -29.21 16.90 -19.29
CA ASP A 195 -29.08 17.55 -17.99
C ASP A 195 -29.15 16.55 -16.83
N ARG A 196 -29.90 15.44 -16.97
CA ARG A 196 -30.05 14.46 -15.90
C ARG A 196 -28.73 13.84 -15.45
N GLY A 197 -28.39 14.03 -14.18
CA GLY A 197 -27.16 13.57 -13.54
C GLY A 197 -25.93 14.44 -13.81
N ASN A 198 -26.10 15.56 -14.51
CA ASN A 198 -25.00 16.44 -14.96
C ASN A 198 -25.15 17.89 -14.51
N LEU A 199 -26.28 18.27 -13.90
CA LEU A 199 -26.46 19.61 -13.35
C LEU A 199 -25.69 19.77 -12.05
N LEU A 200 -25.39 21.02 -11.70
CA LEU A 200 -24.67 21.39 -10.48
C LEU A 200 -25.47 22.47 -9.77
N LEU A 201 -25.43 22.49 -8.44
CA LEU A 201 -25.98 23.51 -7.56
C LEU A 201 -24.82 24.26 -6.89
N GLY A 202 -23.90 23.53 -6.27
CA GLY A 202 -22.74 24.08 -5.57
C GLY A 202 -23.03 24.58 -4.16
N ARG A 203 -22.11 24.26 -3.23
CA ARG A 203 -22.17 24.68 -1.83
C ARG A 203 -22.26 26.20 -1.63
N CYS A 204 -21.71 26.99 -2.55
CA CYS A 204 -21.81 28.45 -2.53
C CYS A 204 -23.27 28.94 -2.42
N GLN A 205 -24.19 28.35 -3.20
CA GLN A 205 -25.61 28.72 -3.15
C GLN A 205 -26.25 28.33 -1.82
N ILE A 206 -25.92 27.14 -1.31
CA ILE A 206 -26.41 26.63 -0.02
C ILE A 206 -25.97 27.54 1.13
N ASN A 207 -24.69 27.88 1.19
CA ASN A 207 -24.14 28.73 2.25
C ASN A 207 -24.75 30.14 2.23
N ASN A 208 -24.94 30.72 1.04
CA ASN A 208 -25.44 32.08 0.88
C ASN A 208 -26.96 32.23 0.97
N THR A 209 -27.70 31.11 1.01
CA THR A 209 -29.17 31.14 1.03
C THR A 209 -29.73 30.17 2.07
N VAL A 210 -29.43 28.87 1.97
CA VAL A 210 -29.97 27.80 2.82
C VAL A 210 -29.50 27.90 4.28
N GLN A 211 -28.21 28.16 4.49
CA GLN A 211 -27.58 28.21 5.82
C GLN A 211 -27.44 29.64 6.36
N ASP A 212 -28.18 30.59 5.78
CA ASP A 212 -28.10 31.98 6.21
C ASP A 212 -28.64 32.17 7.64
N HIS A 213 -27.94 32.98 8.44
CA HIS A 213 -28.31 33.26 9.83
C HIS A 213 -29.72 33.89 9.97
N ASP A 214 -30.20 34.64 8.97
CA ASP A 214 -31.54 35.25 9.01
C ASP A 214 -32.68 34.22 9.01
N ALA A 215 -32.39 32.95 8.71
CA ALA A 215 -33.32 31.84 8.74
C ALA A 215 -33.62 31.32 10.17
N GLU A 216 -32.75 31.56 11.16
CA GLU A 216 -32.86 30.98 12.50
C GLU A 216 -34.13 31.41 13.24
N ASP A 217 -34.55 32.67 13.07
CA ASP A 217 -35.71 33.27 13.74
C ASP A 217 -37.02 33.17 12.93
N ALA A 218 -37.04 32.47 11.80
CA ALA A 218 -38.23 32.37 10.95
C ALA A 218 -39.22 31.31 11.45
N ASN A 219 -40.52 31.61 11.38
CA ASN A 219 -41.58 30.63 11.68
C ASN A 219 -41.65 29.52 10.62
N TRP A 220 -41.30 29.85 9.37
CA TRP A 220 -41.23 28.90 8.26
C TRP A 220 -39.98 29.13 7.43
N ARG A 221 -39.27 28.05 7.10
CA ARG A 221 -38.04 28.05 6.30
C ARG A 221 -38.28 27.24 5.03
N LEU A 222 -38.26 27.90 3.89
CA LEU A 222 -38.55 27.30 2.59
C LEU A 222 -37.29 27.31 1.71
N ALA A 223 -37.09 26.26 0.92
CA ALA A 223 -36.18 26.26 -0.22
C ALA A 223 -36.95 26.00 -1.52
N LEU A 224 -36.61 26.74 -2.56
CA LEU A 224 -37.19 26.64 -3.90
C LEU A 224 -36.08 26.23 -4.87
N LEU A 225 -36.31 25.19 -5.67
CA LEU A 225 -35.42 24.79 -6.77
C LEU A 225 -36.26 24.14 -7.87
N HIS A 226 -35.83 24.22 -9.12
CA HIS A 226 -36.61 23.62 -10.21
C HIS A 226 -36.43 22.09 -10.28
N HIS A 227 -35.18 21.61 -10.38
CA HIS A 227 -34.93 20.22 -10.74
C HIS A 227 -35.02 19.22 -9.56
N PRO A 228 -35.45 17.97 -9.83
CA PRO A 228 -35.29 16.84 -8.93
C PRO A 228 -33.83 16.55 -8.59
N TRP A 229 -33.58 15.91 -7.44
CA TRP A 229 -32.22 15.68 -6.94
C TRP A 229 -31.37 14.80 -7.88
N ASP A 230 -32.00 13.91 -8.65
CA ASP A 230 -31.32 13.03 -9.60
C ASP A 230 -30.92 13.72 -10.92
N TYR A 231 -31.28 14.99 -11.10
CA TYR A 231 -30.74 15.80 -12.18
C TYR A 231 -29.37 16.40 -11.84
N LEU A 232 -29.09 16.58 -10.55
CA LEU A 232 -27.78 17.04 -10.10
C LEU A 232 -26.75 15.91 -10.14
N ALA A 233 -25.49 16.26 -10.34
CA ALA A 233 -24.38 15.33 -10.25
C ALA A 233 -24.33 14.72 -8.84
N GLU A 234 -24.09 13.41 -8.75
CA GLU A 234 -24.29 12.64 -7.51
C GLU A 234 -23.55 13.23 -6.29
N PHE A 235 -22.33 13.73 -6.47
CA PHE A 235 -21.52 14.30 -5.39
C PHE A 235 -22.12 15.62 -4.84
N ASP A 236 -22.77 16.39 -5.70
CA ASP A 236 -23.37 17.68 -5.36
C ASP A 236 -24.80 17.51 -4.84
N ALA A 237 -25.56 16.62 -5.49
CA ALA A 237 -26.92 16.26 -5.12
C ALA A 237 -27.05 15.87 -3.64
N ARG A 238 -26.13 15.04 -3.14
CA ARG A 238 -26.19 14.50 -1.77
C ARG A 238 -25.96 15.56 -0.70
N GLU A 239 -24.98 16.44 -0.90
CA GLU A 239 -24.65 17.51 0.03
C GLU A 239 -25.75 18.57 0.03
N ALA A 240 -26.16 19.02 -1.15
CA ALA A 240 -27.25 19.97 -1.32
C ALA A 240 -28.58 19.47 -0.74
N GLN A 241 -28.95 18.22 -1.03
CA GLN A 241 -30.18 17.60 -0.52
C GLN A 241 -30.14 17.48 1.00
N ARG A 242 -29.02 17.00 1.56
CA ARG A 242 -28.85 16.90 3.02
C ARG A 242 -29.01 18.29 3.63
N ASP A 243 -28.23 19.26 3.21
CA ASP A 243 -28.20 20.58 3.84
C ASP A 243 -29.54 21.33 3.68
N CYS A 244 -30.24 21.15 2.56
CA CYS A 244 -31.62 21.66 2.45
C CYS A 244 -32.55 21.00 3.46
N ARG A 245 -32.50 19.67 3.62
CA ARG A 245 -33.31 18.95 4.61
C ARG A 245 -32.95 19.28 6.06
N LEU A 246 -31.69 19.59 6.34
CA LEU A 246 -31.19 20.03 7.65
C LEU A 246 -31.82 21.35 8.09
N HIS A 247 -31.87 22.31 7.15
CA HIS A 247 -32.08 23.71 7.49
C HIS A 247 -33.47 24.24 7.10
N ARG A 248 -34.29 23.43 6.40
CA ARG A 248 -35.57 23.86 5.84
C ARG A 248 -36.72 23.00 6.35
N ASP A 249 -37.88 23.64 6.48
CA ASP A 249 -39.14 22.98 6.82
C ASP A 249 -39.86 22.46 5.57
N LEU A 250 -39.70 23.18 4.45
CA LEU A 250 -40.35 22.86 3.18
C LEU A 250 -39.38 23.05 2.00
N ILE A 251 -39.36 22.09 1.08
CA ILE A 251 -38.65 22.21 -0.20
C ILE A 251 -39.69 22.13 -1.32
N LEU A 252 -39.82 23.19 -2.11
CA LEU A 252 -40.74 23.28 -3.25
C LEU A 252 -39.97 23.11 -4.56
N ARG A 253 -40.47 22.22 -5.43
CA ARG A 253 -39.81 21.86 -6.70
C ARG A 253 -40.72 21.77 -7.91
N GLY A 254 -40.14 21.82 -9.11
CA GLY A 254 -40.79 21.69 -10.41
C GLY A 254 -40.38 20.44 -11.18
N HIS A 255 -40.48 20.50 -12.52
CA HIS A 255 -39.98 19.53 -13.52
C HIS A 255 -40.60 18.11 -13.50
N LEU A 256 -41.36 17.77 -12.46
CA LEU A 256 -42.07 16.50 -12.39
C LEU A 256 -43.35 16.59 -13.22
N HIS A 257 -43.49 15.65 -14.15
CA HIS A 257 -44.63 15.58 -15.07
C HIS A 257 -45.95 15.22 -14.34
N GLU A 258 -45.88 14.71 -13.11
CA GLU A 258 -47.01 14.47 -12.22
C GLU A 258 -46.77 15.19 -10.89
N PRO A 259 -47.74 15.98 -10.39
CA PRO A 259 -47.64 16.58 -9.06
C PRO A 259 -47.64 15.46 -8.01
N GLY A 260 -46.88 15.65 -6.93
CA GLY A 260 -46.82 14.66 -5.86
C GLY A 260 -46.27 15.25 -4.57
N VAL A 261 -46.82 14.81 -3.45
CA VAL A 261 -46.21 15.00 -2.13
C VAL A 261 -45.39 13.75 -1.83
N GLN A 262 -44.07 13.87 -1.92
CA GLN A 262 -43.20 12.85 -1.35
C GLN A 262 -43.20 13.06 0.16
N HIS A 263 -44.07 12.30 0.84
CA HIS A 263 -43.89 12.07 2.26
C HIS A 263 -42.58 11.30 2.44
N THR A 264 -41.56 11.96 2.98
CA THR A 264 -40.48 11.21 3.61
C THR A 264 -41.05 10.63 4.90
N LEU A 265 -41.73 9.49 4.80
CA LEU A 265 -41.88 8.57 5.92
C LEU A 265 -40.45 8.05 6.16
N PHE A 266 -39.78 8.60 7.18
CA PHE A 266 -38.32 8.61 7.42
C PHE A 266 -37.50 7.39 6.92
N PRO A 267 -36.26 7.65 6.45
CA PRO A 267 -35.11 7.17 7.21
C PRO A 267 -34.03 8.26 7.36
N ASP A 268 -34.27 9.21 8.26
CA ASP A 268 -33.24 9.92 9.03
C ASP A 268 -33.92 10.53 10.28
N PRO A 269 -33.69 10.00 11.50
CA PRO A 269 -34.33 10.48 12.73
C PRO A 269 -33.95 11.92 13.13
N ASP A 270 -33.06 12.60 12.42
CA ASP A 270 -32.55 13.92 12.80
C ASP A 270 -33.30 15.12 12.16
N TYR A 271 -34.14 14.97 11.11
CA TYR A 271 -34.63 16.12 10.31
C TYR A 271 -36.13 16.14 9.96
N ASN A 272 -36.80 17.27 10.21
CA ASN A 272 -38.23 17.48 9.93
C ASN A 272 -38.47 18.37 8.69
N CYS A 273 -38.25 17.84 7.48
CA CYS A 273 -38.42 18.58 6.22
C CYS A 273 -39.42 17.89 5.27
N LEU A 274 -40.36 18.64 4.71
CA LEU A 274 -41.35 18.16 3.73
C LEU A 274 -40.96 18.60 2.31
N GLU A 275 -40.99 17.69 1.33
CA GLU A 275 -40.72 18.01 -0.08
C GLU A 275 -42.01 17.95 -0.91
N ILE A 276 -42.30 19.02 -1.64
CA ILE A 276 -43.52 19.13 -2.46
C ILE A 276 -43.13 19.53 -3.88
N ALA A 277 -43.51 18.72 -4.86
CA ALA A 277 -43.32 19.03 -6.27
C ALA A 277 -44.62 19.56 -6.89
N ALA A 278 -44.52 20.64 -7.67
CA ALA A 278 -45.56 21.04 -8.60
C ALA A 278 -45.50 20.16 -9.86
N GLY A 279 -46.68 19.85 -10.41
CA GLY A 279 -46.79 19.25 -11.74
C GLY A 279 -46.63 20.30 -12.84
N CYS A 280 -46.49 19.83 -14.07
CA CYS A 280 -46.42 20.72 -15.23
C CYS A 280 -47.74 21.46 -15.44
N VAL A 281 -47.71 22.79 -15.38
CA VAL A 281 -48.90 23.63 -15.52
C VAL A 281 -49.38 23.69 -16.96
N TYR A 282 -48.46 23.63 -17.92
CA TYR A 282 -48.81 23.74 -19.32
C TYR A 282 -47.81 23.08 -20.28
N GLU A 283 -48.28 22.03 -20.94
CA GLU A 283 -47.67 21.48 -22.17
C GLU A 283 -48.68 21.48 -23.32
N HIS A 284 -49.75 20.69 -23.24
CA HIS A 284 -50.85 20.70 -24.22
C HIS A 284 -52.18 20.21 -23.59
N ALA A 285 -53.30 20.43 -24.27
CA ALA A 285 -54.63 20.17 -23.69
C ALA A 285 -54.91 18.69 -23.30
N SER A 286 -54.20 17.74 -23.89
CA SER A 286 -54.25 16.30 -23.54
C SER A 286 -53.18 15.85 -22.54
N TYR A 287 -52.29 16.73 -22.12
CA TYR A 287 -51.27 16.46 -21.11
C TYR A 287 -51.91 16.48 -19.71
N PRO A 288 -51.41 15.72 -18.72
CA PRO A 288 -51.88 15.76 -17.33
C PRO A 288 -51.47 17.06 -16.62
N ASN A 289 -51.88 18.22 -17.14
CA ASN A 289 -51.49 19.51 -16.58
C ASN A 289 -52.02 19.64 -15.14
N ALA A 290 -51.22 20.20 -14.24
CA ALA A 290 -51.56 20.29 -12.83
C ALA A 290 -50.95 21.52 -12.14
N PHE A 291 -51.56 21.92 -11.04
CA PHE A 291 -51.00 22.90 -10.09
C PHE A 291 -51.54 22.66 -8.69
N GLN A 292 -51.04 23.39 -7.69
CA GLN A 292 -51.52 23.22 -6.32
C GLN A 292 -51.51 24.50 -5.47
N TRP A 293 -52.34 24.48 -4.44
CA TRP A 293 -52.30 25.43 -3.33
C TRP A 293 -51.65 24.78 -2.12
N ILE A 294 -50.89 25.55 -1.34
CA ILE A 294 -50.26 25.11 -0.10
C ILE A 294 -50.68 26.06 1.03
N GLU A 295 -51.24 25.54 2.11
CA GLU A 295 -51.59 26.27 3.32
C GLU A 295 -50.62 25.90 4.46
N LEU A 296 -49.95 26.90 5.03
CA LEU A 296 -49.07 26.75 6.19
C LEU A 296 -49.80 27.23 7.45
N HIS A 297 -50.11 26.32 8.36
CA HIS A 297 -50.77 26.62 9.63
C HIS A 297 -49.76 26.61 10.77
N ALA A 298 -49.73 27.68 11.57
CA ALA A 298 -48.77 27.80 12.67
C ALA A 298 -49.09 26.89 13.87
N GLU A 299 -50.37 26.71 14.22
CA GLU A 299 -50.78 25.99 15.43
C GLU A 299 -52.08 25.16 15.22
N PRO A 300 -52.02 23.81 15.33
CA PRO A 300 -50.79 23.01 15.33
C PRO A 300 -50.01 23.24 14.02
N ARG A 301 -48.69 23.05 14.06
CA ARG A 301 -47.84 23.26 12.89
C ARG A 301 -48.19 22.21 11.83
N ARG A 302 -48.89 22.59 10.77
CA ARG A 302 -49.32 21.66 9.72
C ARG A 302 -49.26 22.30 8.34
N VAL A 303 -49.03 21.47 7.33
CA VAL A 303 -49.01 21.84 5.92
C VAL A 303 -50.16 21.14 5.22
N ARG A 304 -51.03 21.89 4.56
CA ARG A 304 -52.11 21.33 3.74
C ARG A 304 -51.86 21.65 2.27
N VAL A 305 -51.97 20.67 1.39
CA VAL A 305 -51.79 20.81 -0.06
C VAL A 305 -53.12 20.51 -0.75
N LEU A 306 -53.59 21.40 -1.62
CA LEU A 306 -54.81 21.23 -2.42
C LEU A 306 -54.41 21.08 -3.89
N PHE A 307 -54.70 19.93 -4.49
CA PHE A 307 -54.27 19.63 -5.85
C PHE A 307 -55.32 20.01 -6.89
N ARG A 308 -54.87 20.45 -8.06
CA ARG A 308 -55.69 20.79 -9.22
C ARG A 308 -55.12 20.10 -10.45
N THR A 309 -55.99 19.55 -11.29
CA THR A 309 -55.60 18.90 -12.55
C THR A 309 -56.52 19.35 -13.69
N TRP A 310 -55.97 19.39 -14.90
CA TRP A 310 -56.69 19.64 -16.13
C TRP A 310 -57.30 18.35 -16.65
N LYS A 311 -58.65 18.27 -16.69
CA LYS A 311 -59.34 17.09 -17.20
C LYS A 311 -60.64 17.48 -17.90
N ASN A 312 -60.87 16.90 -19.07
CA ASN A 312 -62.09 17.11 -19.88
C ASN A 312 -62.37 18.60 -20.19
N GLY A 313 -61.32 19.37 -20.51
CA GLY A 313 -61.47 20.77 -20.95
C GLY A 313 -61.70 21.79 -19.83
N ARG A 314 -61.46 21.42 -18.57
CA ARG A 314 -61.53 22.33 -17.42
C ARG A 314 -60.55 21.91 -16.33
N TRP A 315 -60.20 22.86 -15.47
CA TRP A 315 -59.50 22.60 -14.22
C TRP A 315 -60.48 22.04 -13.17
N ILE A 316 -60.05 21.02 -12.43
CA ILE A 316 -60.82 20.37 -11.36
C ILE A 316 -59.89 20.00 -10.19
N GLU A 317 -60.46 19.68 -9.04
CA GLU A 317 -59.73 19.04 -7.93
C GLU A 317 -59.11 17.70 -8.37
N ASP A 318 -57.83 17.50 -8.08
CA ASP A 318 -57.17 16.22 -8.36
C ASP A 318 -57.30 15.24 -7.20
N ARG A 319 -58.23 14.30 -7.34
CA ARG A 319 -58.50 13.24 -6.36
C ARG A 319 -57.75 11.94 -6.63
N ASN A 320 -56.85 11.92 -7.63
CA ASN A 320 -56.09 10.71 -7.98
C ASN A 320 -54.76 10.61 -7.23
N GLN A 321 -54.41 11.62 -6.42
CA GLN A 321 -53.21 11.61 -5.60
C GLN A 321 -53.28 10.54 -4.50
N PRO A 322 -52.24 9.72 -4.29
CA PRO A 322 -52.21 8.71 -3.24
C PRO A 322 -52.54 9.31 -1.86
N GLY A 323 -53.52 8.73 -1.17
CA GLY A 323 -53.91 9.19 0.18
C GLY A 323 -54.75 10.48 0.23
N CYS A 324 -55.17 11.04 -0.91
CA CYS A 324 -55.87 12.33 -1.00
C CYS A 324 -57.30 12.20 -1.58
N PRO A 325 -58.22 11.48 -0.92
CA PRO A 325 -59.54 11.16 -1.48
C PRO A 325 -60.45 12.38 -1.73
N ASP A 326 -60.19 13.51 -1.07
CA ASP A 326 -60.91 14.77 -1.22
C ASP A 326 -60.16 15.80 -2.09
N GLY A 327 -59.04 15.42 -2.71
CA GLY A 327 -58.19 16.32 -3.48
C GLY A 327 -57.24 17.16 -2.63
N SER A 328 -57.09 16.84 -1.34
CA SER A 328 -56.13 17.47 -0.44
C SER A 328 -55.28 16.47 0.36
N ALA A 329 -54.07 16.87 0.71
CA ALA A 329 -53.20 16.21 1.67
C ALA A 329 -52.99 17.13 2.87
N GLU A 330 -53.08 16.62 4.10
CA GLU A 330 -52.75 17.37 5.31
C GLU A 330 -51.64 16.65 6.07
N ILE A 331 -50.57 17.38 6.40
CA ILE A 331 -49.35 16.87 7.03
C ILE A 331 -49.13 17.60 8.35
N ASP A 332 -49.16 16.89 9.46
CA ASP A 332 -48.84 17.44 10.79
C ASP A 332 -47.31 17.46 11.00
N LEU A 333 -46.77 18.64 11.30
CA LEU A 333 -45.37 18.89 11.64
C LEU A 333 -45.18 19.11 13.16
N SER A 334 -46.23 18.94 13.97
CA SER A 334 -46.21 19.12 15.44
C SER A 334 -45.94 17.84 16.23
N GLU A 335 -46.16 16.65 15.65
CA GLU A 335 -45.83 15.34 16.26
C GLU A 335 -44.33 15.00 16.20
N THR A 336 -43.52 15.78 15.50
CA THR A 336 -42.10 15.48 15.29
C THR A 336 -41.21 16.36 16.16
N ARG A 337 -41.14 16.04 17.46
CA ARG A 337 -39.88 16.28 18.18
C ARG A 337 -38.83 15.34 17.60
N PRO A 338 -37.54 15.73 17.48
CA PRO A 338 -36.50 14.72 17.38
C PRO A 338 -36.73 13.75 18.54
N PRO A 339 -36.70 12.42 18.32
CA PRO A 339 -36.65 11.53 19.45
C PRO A 339 -35.50 12.01 20.36
N PRO A 340 -35.60 11.92 21.70
CA PRO A 340 -34.39 11.96 22.49
C PRO A 340 -33.41 11.00 21.81
N PRO A 341 -32.10 11.34 21.71
CA PRO A 341 -31.14 10.49 21.01
C PRO A 341 -31.43 9.06 21.44
N PRO A 342 -31.60 8.11 20.48
CA PRO A 342 -31.87 6.74 20.84
C PRO A 342 -30.85 6.36 21.93
N PRO A 343 -31.28 5.64 22.97
CA PRO A 343 -30.35 5.22 24.02
C PRO A 343 -29.12 4.67 23.31
N ALA A 344 -27.93 5.21 23.65
CA ALA A 344 -26.71 4.93 22.91
C ALA A 344 -26.65 3.44 22.57
N ALA A 345 -26.57 3.13 21.27
CA ALA A 345 -26.66 1.76 20.78
C ALA A 345 -25.76 0.83 21.61
N ASP A 346 -26.30 -0.28 22.09
CA ASP A 346 -25.54 -1.18 22.96
C ASP A 346 -24.59 -2.05 22.15
N PHE A 347 -23.38 -1.53 21.91
CA PHE A 347 -22.29 -2.28 21.31
C PHE A 347 -21.73 -3.41 22.21
N GLY A 348 -22.33 -3.68 23.38
CA GLY A 348 -21.87 -4.67 24.34
C GLY A 348 -21.81 -6.09 23.78
N LYS A 349 -22.80 -6.50 22.96
CA LYS A 349 -22.76 -7.82 22.30
C LYS A 349 -21.66 -7.89 21.25
N TYR A 350 -21.58 -6.89 20.37
CA TYR A 350 -20.49 -6.74 19.40
C TYR A 350 -19.10 -6.84 20.05
N LEU A 351 -18.89 -6.12 21.16
CA LEU A 351 -17.63 -6.11 21.88
C LEU A 351 -17.30 -7.46 22.51
N ARG A 352 -18.29 -8.20 23.04
CA ARG A 352 -18.08 -9.55 23.58
C ARG A 352 -17.68 -10.54 22.49
N ASP A 353 -18.35 -10.48 21.34
CA ASP A 353 -18.04 -11.34 20.19
C ASP A 353 -16.63 -11.03 19.67
N LEU A 354 -16.31 -9.74 19.46
CA LEU A 354 -14.99 -9.31 19.03
C LEU A 354 -13.88 -9.68 20.04
N HIS A 355 -14.14 -9.54 21.34
CA HIS A 355 -13.20 -9.95 22.38
C HIS A 355 -12.95 -11.46 22.34
N ALA A 356 -14.00 -12.28 22.22
CA ALA A 356 -13.88 -13.73 22.11
C ALA A 356 -13.11 -14.15 20.84
N ASP A 357 -13.39 -13.51 19.70
CA ASP A 357 -12.74 -13.77 18.42
C ASP A 357 -11.24 -13.40 18.43
N THR A 358 -10.84 -12.44 19.25
CA THR A 358 -9.47 -11.91 19.29
C THR A 358 -8.64 -12.40 20.48
N GLU A 359 -9.26 -13.09 21.45
CA GLU A 359 -8.60 -13.58 22.67
C GLU A 359 -7.60 -14.70 22.41
N TRP A 360 -7.85 -15.55 21.42
CA TRP A 360 -7.10 -16.80 21.22
C TRP A 360 -6.28 -16.79 19.93
N LEU A 361 -5.10 -17.41 19.99
CA LEU A 361 -4.35 -17.84 18.83
C LEU A 361 -4.53 -19.35 18.67
N ASP A 362 -5.22 -19.77 17.62
CA ASP A 362 -5.39 -21.19 17.28
C ASP A 362 -4.10 -21.73 16.66
N ILE A 363 -3.27 -22.38 17.47
CA ILE A 363 -2.07 -23.07 16.98
C ILE A 363 -2.47 -24.51 16.68
N ARG A 364 -2.70 -24.78 15.39
CA ARG A 364 -3.06 -26.13 14.93
C ARG A 364 -1.96 -27.13 15.33
N GLY A 365 -2.33 -28.40 15.47
CA GLY A 365 -1.42 -29.56 15.52
C GLY A 365 -0.36 -29.63 16.65
N LEU A 366 -0.61 -28.94 17.77
CA LEU A 366 0.18 -29.05 18.99
C LEU A 366 -0.33 -30.25 19.82
N HIS A 367 0.34 -31.41 19.74
CA HIS A 367 -0.12 -32.64 20.38
C HIS A 367 0.20 -32.64 21.88
N THR A 368 -0.83 -32.57 22.73
CA THR A 368 -0.67 -32.66 24.21
C THR A 368 -1.42 -33.85 24.83
N GLY A 369 -1.82 -34.83 24.02
CA GLY A 369 -2.58 -36.01 24.49
C GLY A 369 -4.11 -35.84 24.49
N SER A 370 -4.63 -34.75 23.91
CA SER A 370 -6.06 -34.56 23.57
C SER A 370 -6.15 -34.20 22.06
N PRO A 371 -7.17 -34.66 21.33
CA PRO A 371 -7.33 -34.38 19.90
C PRO A 371 -7.68 -32.92 19.56
N GLU A 372 -8.01 -32.05 20.51
CA GLU A 372 -8.36 -30.65 20.23
C GLU A 372 -7.11 -29.75 20.06
N ALA A 373 -7.20 -28.76 19.17
CA ALA A 373 -6.15 -27.75 18.99
C ALA A 373 -5.92 -26.97 20.30
N ARG A 374 -4.67 -26.86 20.75
CA ARG A 374 -4.34 -26.08 21.95
C ARG A 374 -4.52 -24.58 21.65
N ARG A 375 -5.55 -23.98 22.26
CA ARG A 375 -5.74 -22.53 22.25
C ARG A 375 -4.82 -21.89 23.27
N ILE A 376 -3.99 -20.96 22.82
CA ILE A 376 -3.13 -20.14 23.71
C ILE A 376 -3.65 -18.70 23.66
N PRO A 377 -3.85 -18.03 24.81
CA PRO A 377 -4.27 -16.64 24.82
C PRO A 377 -3.28 -15.76 24.02
N LEU A 378 -3.79 -14.93 23.11
CA LEU A 378 -2.96 -14.06 22.29
C LEU A 378 -2.10 -13.13 23.14
N ARG A 379 -2.63 -12.66 24.28
CA ARG A 379 -1.91 -11.83 25.25
C ARG A 379 -0.63 -12.47 25.80
N ASP A 380 -0.60 -13.80 25.90
CA ASP A 380 0.51 -14.54 26.47
C ASP A 380 1.64 -14.72 25.44
N LEU A 381 1.31 -14.79 24.15
CA LEU A 381 2.27 -15.02 23.05
C LEU A 381 2.68 -13.77 22.28
N TYR A 382 1.86 -12.71 22.26
CA TYR A 382 2.12 -11.53 21.43
C TYR A 382 3.46 -10.86 21.79
N ILE A 383 4.32 -10.68 20.80
CA ILE A 383 5.59 -9.93 20.91
C ILE A 383 5.48 -8.59 20.19
N GLU A 384 6.27 -7.62 20.64
CA GLU A 384 6.32 -6.29 20.05
C GLU A 384 7.01 -6.35 18.67
N LEU A 385 6.34 -5.81 17.65
CA LEU A 385 6.86 -5.73 16.28
C LEU A 385 7.57 -4.39 16.07
N GLN A 386 8.67 -4.41 15.31
CA GLN A 386 9.42 -3.21 14.92
C GLN A 386 9.02 -2.74 13.50
N ALA A 387 9.11 -1.44 13.24
CA ALA A 387 8.77 -0.86 11.95
C ALA A 387 9.64 0.36 11.58
N THR A 388 9.71 0.66 10.28
CA THR A 388 10.40 1.84 9.70
C THR A 388 9.53 2.55 8.67
N GLY A 389 9.59 3.89 8.56
CA GLY A 389 8.83 4.63 7.55
C GLY A 389 8.56 6.11 7.86
N ALA A 390 7.86 6.78 6.93
CA ALA A 390 7.68 8.24 6.86
C ALA A 390 6.65 8.83 7.85
N ALA A 391 6.17 8.04 8.81
CA ALA A 391 5.22 8.45 9.85
C ALA A 391 5.80 9.42 10.91
N LEU A 392 6.96 10.05 10.65
CA LEU A 392 7.84 10.54 11.71
C LEU A 392 8.60 11.84 11.38
N ASP A 393 8.00 12.77 10.64
CA ASP A 393 8.51 14.16 10.53
C ASP A 393 7.44 15.17 10.99
N PRO A 394 7.55 15.79 12.19
CA PRO A 394 6.50 16.67 12.74
C PRO A 394 6.49 18.13 12.24
N GLU A 395 7.32 18.56 11.29
CA GLU A 395 7.33 19.97 10.84
C GLU A 395 7.18 20.17 9.31
N PRO A 396 6.30 21.07 8.86
CA PRO A 396 6.30 21.53 7.48
C PRO A 396 7.40 22.58 7.29
N ARG A 397 8.38 22.34 6.41
CA ARG A 397 9.39 23.36 6.04
C ARG A 397 9.39 23.74 4.57
N ALA A 398 9.30 25.04 4.38
CA ALA A 398 9.55 25.77 3.15
C ALA A 398 11.05 25.77 2.82
N ASN A 399 11.49 24.89 1.91
CA ASN A 399 12.54 25.17 0.91
C ASN A 399 12.91 23.89 0.13
N PRO A 400 12.71 23.85 -1.20
CA PRO A 400 13.15 22.75 -2.04
C PRO A 400 14.63 22.93 -2.40
N GLY A 401 15.56 22.34 -1.65
CA GLY A 401 16.99 22.46 -1.98
C GLY A 401 18.04 21.72 -1.14
N GLN A 402 17.67 20.93 -0.12
CA GLN A 402 18.64 20.16 0.67
C GLN A 402 18.36 18.66 0.58
N HIS A 403 19.33 17.91 0.06
CA HIS A 403 19.32 16.45 0.04
C HIS A 403 19.38 15.90 1.48
N ARG A 404 18.44 15.01 1.80
CA ARG A 404 18.28 14.32 3.08
C ARG A 404 19.55 13.56 3.49
N GLN A 405 20.06 13.83 4.69
CA GLN A 405 20.75 12.81 5.50
C GLN A 405 19.66 11.90 6.08
N ALA A 406 19.75 10.59 5.83
CA ALA A 406 18.85 9.62 6.42
C ALA A 406 19.12 9.53 7.94
N SER A 407 18.12 9.84 8.75
CA SER A 407 18.16 9.75 10.21
C SER A 407 17.99 8.29 10.68
N HIS A 408 18.97 7.82 11.48
CA HIS A 408 19.05 6.62 12.33
C HIS A 408 18.56 5.23 11.82
N PRO A 409 19.40 4.16 11.90
CA PRO A 409 19.04 2.81 11.46
C PRO A 409 18.14 1.99 12.42
N GLY A 410 17.93 2.45 13.66
CA GLY A 410 17.14 1.71 14.65
C GLY A 410 15.64 1.76 14.35
N GLY A 411 15.05 0.60 14.00
CA GLY A 411 13.60 0.46 13.89
C GLY A 411 12.87 0.86 15.18
N GLN A 412 11.66 1.40 15.06
CA GLN A 412 10.85 1.79 16.22
C GLN A 412 9.70 0.82 16.45
N PRO A 413 9.21 0.68 17.71
CA PRO A 413 8.04 -0.16 17.99
C PRO A 413 6.85 0.24 17.14
N LEU A 414 6.19 -0.72 16.50
CA LEU A 414 5.02 -0.48 15.65
C LEU A 414 3.88 0.23 16.39
N ARG A 415 3.78 0.04 17.71
CA ARG A 415 2.83 0.78 18.56
C ARG A 415 3.07 2.30 18.58
N ALA A 416 4.31 2.76 18.37
CA ALA A 416 4.63 4.18 18.34
C ALA A 416 3.98 4.85 17.12
N ALA A 417 4.05 4.21 15.94
CA ALA A 417 3.37 4.66 14.73
C ALA A 417 1.84 4.66 14.89
N LEU A 418 1.29 3.65 15.57
CA LEU A 418 -0.15 3.60 15.92
C LEU A 418 -0.59 4.80 16.77
N CYS A 419 0.28 5.31 17.65
CA CYS A 419 -0.03 6.45 18.51
C CYS A 419 0.19 7.80 17.84
N ALA A 420 1.20 7.89 16.97
CA ALA A 420 1.58 9.13 16.30
C ALA A 420 0.62 9.52 15.16
N GLU A 421 0.08 8.52 14.47
CA GLU A 421 -0.64 8.75 13.21
C GLU A 421 -2.13 8.47 13.33
N ASN A 422 -2.94 9.44 12.91
CA ASN A 422 -4.39 9.24 12.82
C ASN A 422 -4.77 8.33 11.63
N ARG A 423 -3.92 8.25 10.60
CA ARG A 423 -4.15 7.44 9.40
C ARG A 423 -2.87 6.69 9.06
N LEU A 424 -2.86 5.40 9.34
CA LEU A 424 -1.67 4.55 9.23
C LEU A 424 -1.88 3.43 8.22
N VAL A 425 -0.90 3.22 7.35
CA VAL A 425 -0.79 2.04 6.49
C VAL A 425 0.41 1.23 6.94
N ILE A 426 0.14 0.00 7.37
CA ILE A 426 1.13 -0.98 7.81
C ILE A 426 1.42 -1.94 6.67
N ILE A 427 2.61 -1.83 6.11
CA ILE A 427 3.13 -2.68 5.05
C ILE A 427 4.02 -3.75 5.66
N GLY A 428 4.00 -4.96 5.13
CA GLY A 428 4.96 -5.98 5.53
C GLY A 428 4.81 -7.28 4.77
N ASP A 429 5.82 -8.12 4.87
CA ASP A 429 5.85 -9.39 4.16
C ASP A 429 4.80 -10.39 4.65
N PRO A 430 4.47 -11.42 3.84
CA PRO A 430 3.59 -12.50 4.28
C PRO A 430 4.07 -13.13 5.60
N GLY A 431 3.18 -13.27 6.58
CA GLY A 431 3.51 -13.93 7.85
C GLY A 431 4.25 -13.08 8.88
N CYS A 432 4.52 -11.79 8.61
CA CYS A 432 5.19 -10.91 9.58
C CYS A 432 4.31 -10.47 10.78
N GLY A 433 3.01 -10.77 10.77
CA GLY A 433 2.12 -10.52 11.91
C GLY A 433 1.16 -9.31 11.80
N LYS A 434 0.94 -8.74 10.61
CA LYS A 434 -0.02 -7.62 10.37
C LYS A 434 -1.42 -7.87 10.96
N THR A 435 -2.09 -8.94 10.52
CA THR A 435 -3.41 -9.33 11.03
C THR A 435 -3.39 -9.59 12.54
N THR A 436 -2.33 -10.25 13.03
CA THR A 436 -2.15 -10.52 14.47
C THR A 436 -2.04 -9.23 15.27
N PHE A 437 -1.37 -8.20 14.73
CA PHE A 437 -1.29 -6.88 15.34
C PHE A 437 -2.65 -6.20 15.42
N LEU A 438 -3.42 -6.17 14.32
CA LEU A 438 -4.78 -5.60 14.33
C LEU A 438 -5.71 -6.33 15.30
N ARG A 439 -5.64 -7.67 15.35
CA ARG A 439 -6.37 -8.47 16.36
C ARG A 439 -5.94 -8.12 17.78
N TRP A 440 -4.65 -7.89 18.02
CA TRP A 440 -4.14 -7.48 19.32
C TRP A 440 -4.64 -6.09 19.73
N VAL A 441 -4.69 -5.14 18.79
CA VAL A 441 -5.27 -3.80 19.01
C VAL A 441 -6.76 -3.90 19.36
N ALA A 442 -7.52 -4.66 18.58
CA ALA A 442 -8.94 -4.90 18.81
C ALA A 442 -9.19 -5.56 20.18
N HIS A 443 -8.41 -6.58 20.55
CA HIS A 443 -8.51 -7.27 21.83
C HIS A 443 -8.32 -6.32 23.02
N CYS A 444 -7.25 -5.49 22.99
CA CYS A 444 -6.96 -4.57 24.09
C CYS A 444 -8.08 -3.55 24.29
N LEU A 445 -8.56 -2.94 23.20
CA LEU A 445 -9.62 -1.93 23.25
C LEU A 445 -10.98 -2.52 23.64
N ALA A 446 -11.30 -3.73 23.18
CA ALA A 446 -12.51 -4.44 23.58
C ALA A 446 -12.48 -4.83 25.06
N ALA A 447 -11.35 -5.32 25.57
CA ALA A 447 -11.16 -5.63 26.99
C ALA A 447 -11.33 -4.40 27.89
N ASP A 448 -10.80 -3.24 27.46
CA ASP A 448 -10.97 -1.96 28.14
C ASP A 448 -12.44 -1.51 28.18
N ARG A 449 -13.14 -1.57 27.03
CA ARG A 449 -14.56 -1.20 26.93
C ARG A 449 -15.47 -2.10 27.76
N LEU A 450 -15.20 -3.41 27.78
CA LEU A 450 -15.94 -4.39 28.59
C LEU A 450 -15.54 -4.37 30.07
N ARG A 451 -14.49 -3.61 30.44
CA ARG A 451 -13.90 -3.59 31.79
C ARG A 451 -13.40 -4.97 32.26
N HIS A 452 -13.00 -5.83 31.32
CA HIS A 452 -12.37 -7.11 31.64
C HIS A 452 -10.94 -6.92 32.16
N ASP A 453 -10.20 -5.95 31.59
CA ASP A 453 -8.86 -5.55 32.05
C ASP A 453 -8.64 -4.05 31.76
N SER A 454 -9.04 -3.18 32.68
CA SER A 454 -9.01 -1.73 32.47
C SER A 454 -7.59 -1.15 32.34
N GLY A 455 -7.38 -0.33 31.31
CA GLY A 455 -6.11 0.31 30.97
C GLY A 455 -5.17 -0.59 30.14
N LEU A 456 -5.65 -1.70 29.59
CA LEU A 456 -4.83 -2.64 28.82
C LEU A 456 -4.30 -1.99 27.53
N ALA A 457 -5.12 -1.22 26.81
CA ALA A 457 -4.70 -0.54 25.58
C ALA A 457 -3.63 0.52 25.86
N GLU A 458 -3.75 1.26 26.96
CA GLU A 458 -2.72 2.24 27.37
C GLU A 458 -1.41 1.52 27.73
N ARG A 459 -1.46 0.50 28.59
CA ARG A 459 -0.25 -0.23 29.04
C ARG A 459 0.47 -0.99 27.94
N ARG A 460 -0.26 -1.53 26.95
CA ARG A 460 0.31 -2.41 25.91
C ARG A 460 0.50 -1.75 24.56
N LEU A 461 -0.31 -0.74 24.23
CA LEU A 461 -0.29 -0.07 22.92
C LEU A 461 0.06 1.41 23.03
N GLY A 462 0.05 2.02 24.22
CA GLY A 462 0.23 3.47 24.37
C GLY A 462 -1.00 4.30 24.01
N LEU A 463 -2.14 3.66 23.73
CA LEU A 463 -3.38 4.35 23.37
C LEU A 463 -4.09 4.87 24.61
N THR A 464 -3.97 6.16 24.88
CA THR A 464 -4.69 6.83 25.98
C THR A 464 -6.18 6.95 25.68
N PRO A 465 -7.06 6.74 26.68
CA PRO A 465 -8.50 6.97 26.55
C PRO A 465 -8.82 8.41 26.11
N THR A 466 -9.91 8.59 25.36
CA THR A 466 -10.45 9.92 25.05
C THR A 466 -11.25 10.46 26.25
N ALA A 467 -11.73 11.71 26.17
CA ALA A 467 -12.62 12.27 27.18
C ALA A 467 -13.91 11.44 27.40
N ALA A 468 -14.32 10.65 26.41
CA ALA A 468 -15.46 9.74 26.47
C ALA A 468 -15.09 8.29 26.88
N GLY A 469 -13.81 8.02 27.15
CA GLY A 469 -13.30 6.69 27.51
C GLY A 469 -12.45 6.03 26.41
N PRO A 470 -12.10 4.74 26.56
CA PRO A 470 -11.32 3.99 25.57
C PRO A 470 -12.00 4.05 24.20
N ARG A 471 -11.27 3.96 23.07
CA ARG A 471 -11.91 3.91 21.74
C ARG A 471 -12.58 2.56 21.49
N LEU A 472 -13.67 2.54 20.73
CA LEU A 472 -14.33 1.32 20.27
C LEU A 472 -13.62 0.81 19.00
N PRO A 473 -13.12 -0.44 18.96
CA PRO A 473 -12.46 -0.98 17.76
C PRO A 473 -13.47 -1.55 16.77
N LEU A 474 -13.45 -1.07 15.52
CA LEU A 474 -14.18 -1.68 14.40
C LEU A 474 -13.21 -2.42 13.50
N MET A 475 -13.21 -3.76 13.55
CA MET A 475 -12.36 -4.60 12.71
C MET A 475 -13.09 -5.06 11.44
N VAL A 476 -12.52 -4.74 10.28
CA VAL A 476 -13.09 -5.04 8.95
C VAL A 476 -12.04 -5.73 8.09
N ALA A 477 -12.36 -6.93 7.63
CA ALA A 477 -11.60 -7.59 6.57
C ALA A 477 -12.00 -6.96 5.23
N ILE A 478 -11.06 -6.27 4.56
CA ILE A 478 -11.32 -5.61 3.28
C ILE A 478 -11.89 -6.59 2.23
N PRO A 479 -11.42 -7.85 2.11
CA PRO A 479 -11.99 -8.80 1.16
C PRO A 479 -13.47 -9.11 1.40
N ASP A 480 -13.88 -9.28 2.65
CA ASP A 480 -15.28 -9.57 3.00
C ASP A 480 -16.18 -8.37 2.70
N TRP A 481 -15.68 -7.17 2.95
CA TRP A 481 -16.38 -5.94 2.62
C TRP A 481 -16.57 -5.76 1.11
N LEU A 482 -15.52 -6.02 0.31
CA LEU A 482 -15.62 -6.01 -1.15
C LEU A 482 -16.57 -7.08 -1.66
N ASP A 483 -16.52 -8.28 -1.08
CA ASP A 483 -17.40 -9.38 -1.47
C ASP A 483 -18.87 -9.10 -1.19
N TYR A 484 -19.16 -8.52 -0.02
CA TYR A 484 -20.49 -7.99 0.31
C TYR A 484 -20.96 -6.96 -0.72
N ALA A 485 -20.10 -5.99 -1.06
CA ALA A 485 -20.43 -4.96 -2.04
C ALA A 485 -20.76 -5.55 -3.42
N ARG A 486 -20.07 -6.62 -3.83
CA ARG A 486 -20.37 -7.34 -5.09
C ARG A 486 -21.70 -8.07 -5.03
N ARG A 487 -21.99 -8.78 -3.94
CA ARG A 487 -23.24 -9.55 -3.76
C ARG A 487 -24.49 -8.67 -3.71
N CYS A 488 -24.36 -7.45 -3.19
CA CYS A 488 -25.46 -6.51 -3.09
C CYS A 488 -25.61 -5.65 -4.35
N ARG A 489 -24.54 -5.43 -5.13
CA ARG A 489 -24.54 -4.56 -6.31
C ARG A 489 -25.77 -4.75 -7.22
N GLY A 490 -26.49 -3.67 -7.48
CA GLY A 490 -27.66 -3.66 -8.37
C GLY A 490 -28.98 -4.02 -7.70
N ARG A 491 -29.02 -4.27 -6.39
CA ARG A 491 -30.28 -4.36 -5.64
C ARG A 491 -30.86 -2.95 -5.39
N PRO A 492 -32.20 -2.80 -5.31
CA PRO A 492 -32.85 -1.50 -5.08
C PRO A 492 -32.32 -0.76 -3.85
N ASP A 493 -31.99 -1.50 -2.78
CA ASP A 493 -31.58 -0.95 -1.48
C ASP A 493 -30.05 -0.79 -1.34
N SER A 494 -29.28 -0.96 -2.44
CA SER A 494 -27.82 -0.87 -2.37
C SER A 494 -27.33 0.57 -2.33
N PRO A 495 -26.32 0.88 -1.50
CA PRO A 495 -25.65 2.17 -1.56
C PRO A 495 -25.07 2.43 -2.96
N ALA A 496 -25.03 3.69 -3.39
CA ALA A 496 -24.48 3.99 -4.70
C ALA A 496 -22.98 3.63 -4.79
N LEU A 497 -22.51 3.34 -6.00
CA LEU A 497 -21.20 2.70 -6.23
C LEU A 497 -20.01 3.46 -5.65
N ASN A 498 -20.12 4.79 -5.59
CA ASN A 498 -19.04 5.69 -5.17
C ASN A 498 -19.10 6.04 -3.66
N ASP A 499 -20.14 5.60 -2.95
CA ASP A 499 -20.33 5.91 -1.53
C ASP A 499 -19.63 4.89 -0.62
N GLY A 500 -18.30 5.03 -0.51
CA GLY A 500 -17.51 4.17 0.38
C GLY A 500 -18.03 4.17 1.83
N ALA A 501 -18.55 5.30 2.32
CA ALA A 501 -19.05 5.43 3.69
C ALA A 501 -20.34 4.63 3.93
N ALA A 502 -21.35 4.78 3.06
CA ALA A 502 -22.59 4.00 3.17
C ALA A 502 -22.36 2.51 2.88
N TRP A 503 -21.45 2.16 1.97
CA TRP A 503 -21.05 0.77 1.76
C TRP A 503 -20.41 0.14 2.99
N LEU A 504 -19.64 0.91 3.79
CA LEU A 504 -19.04 0.43 5.02
C LEU A 504 -20.10 0.20 6.11
N THR A 505 -20.99 1.17 6.35
CA THR A 505 -22.02 1.04 7.40
C THR A 505 -23.05 -0.03 7.04
N SER A 506 -23.43 -0.16 5.77
CA SER A 506 -24.30 -1.24 5.28
C SER A 506 -23.69 -2.62 5.47
N TYR A 507 -22.38 -2.78 5.21
CA TYR A 507 -21.66 -4.02 5.47
C TYR A 507 -21.60 -4.35 6.97
N LEU A 508 -21.30 -3.36 7.82
CA LEU A 508 -21.26 -3.54 9.27
C LEU A 508 -22.63 -3.93 9.84
N ALA A 509 -23.70 -3.29 9.38
CA ALA A 509 -25.08 -3.61 9.76
C ALA A 509 -25.48 -5.03 9.34
N ALA A 510 -25.15 -5.42 8.10
CA ALA A 510 -25.42 -6.79 7.63
C ALA A 510 -24.69 -7.84 8.50
N ARG A 511 -23.42 -7.59 8.82
CA ARG A 511 -22.63 -8.47 9.69
C ARG A 511 -23.19 -8.51 11.12
N ALA A 512 -23.63 -7.38 11.66
CA ALA A 512 -24.22 -7.29 12.97
C ALA A 512 -25.56 -8.04 13.04
N ASN A 513 -26.40 -7.92 12.01
CA ASN A 513 -27.64 -8.67 11.87
C ASN A 513 -27.40 -10.19 11.77
N ASP A 514 -26.42 -10.62 10.96
CA ASP A 514 -26.03 -12.04 10.86
C ASP A 514 -25.53 -12.61 12.20
N ALA A 515 -24.94 -11.76 13.04
CA ALA A 515 -24.48 -12.09 14.38
C ALA A 515 -25.51 -11.81 15.48
N ASP A 516 -26.76 -11.44 15.14
CA ASP A 516 -27.86 -11.15 16.07
C ASP A 516 -27.50 -10.03 17.08
N GLN A 517 -26.74 -9.03 16.65
CA GLN A 517 -26.20 -7.96 17.52
C GLN A 517 -27.13 -6.76 17.70
N GLU A 518 -28.29 -6.75 17.02
CA GLU A 518 -29.29 -5.66 17.10
C GLU A 518 -28.72 -4.26 16.79
N LEU A 519 -27.73 -4.17 15.88
CA LEU A 519 -27.14 -2.92 15.43
C LEU A 519 -27.44 -2.70 13.94
N ASP A 520 -27.80 -1.47 13.58
CA ASP A 520 -28.09 -1.08 12.19
C ASP A 520 -27.03 -0.15 11.58
N ALA A 521 -27.26 0.29 10.33
CA ALA A 521 -26.31 1.12 9.61
C ALA A 521 -26.17 2.54 10.19
N ASP A 522 -27.21 3.04 10.87
CA ASP A 522 -27.24 4.37 11.47
C ASP A 522 -26.45 4.36 12.79
N ASP A 523 -26.54 3.28 13.57
CA ASP A 523 -25.72 3.06 14.77
C ASP A 523 -24.22 3.14 14.45
N PHE A 524 -23.78 2.41 13.40
CA PHE A 524 -22.38 2.46 12.95
C PHE A 524 -22.00 3.83 12.37
N ARG A 525 -22.92 4.51 11.68
CA ARG A 525 -22.67 5.86 11.13
C ARG A 525 -22.46 6.87 12.25
N GLN A 526 -23.27 6.82 13.31
CA GLN A 526 -23.14 7.69 14.47
C GLN A 526 -21.84 7.40 15.24
N LEU A 527 -21.54 6.13 15.47
CA LEU A 527 -20.32 5.69 16.13
C LEU A 527 -19.05 6.17 15.40
N LEU A 528 -19.04 6.21 14.07
CA LEU A 528 -17.92 6.70 13.25
C LEU A 528 -17.82 8.24 13.25
N LYS A 529 -18.93 8.97 13.43
CA LYS A 529 -18.96 10.44 13.54
C LYS A 529 -18.38 10.95 14.87
N ASP A 530 -18.68 10.28 15.97
CA ASP A 530 -18.37 10.76 17.33
C ASP A 530 -16.86 10.78 17.68
N GLY A 531 -16.00 10.28 16.78
CA GLY A 531 -14.54 10.22 17.00
C GLY A 531 -14.10 9.27 18.12
N GLN A 532 -15.02 8.49 18.67
CA GLN A 532 -14.79 7.53 19.77
C GLN A 532 -14.38 6.14 19.27
N THR A 533 -14.03 6.02 17.99
CA THR A 533 -13.90 4.74 17.29
C THR A 533 -12.58 4.69 16.54
N ILE A 534 -11.95 3.52 16.50
CA ILE A 534 -10.80 3.26 15.61
C ILE A 534 -11.18 2.20 14.60
N LEU A 535 -10.93 2.48 13.32
CA LEU A 535 -11.24 1.57 12.22
C LEU A 535 -9.98 0.78 11.83
N LEU A 536 -10.06 -0.55 11.96
CA LEU A 536 -8.99 -1.50 11.67
C LEU A 536 -9.32 -2.26 10.39
N LEU A 537 -8.71 -1.86 9.28
CA LEU A 537 -8.95 -2.38 7.94
C LEU A 537 -7.85 -3.38 7.55
N ASP A 538 -8.15 -4.67 7.58
CA ASP A 538 -7.15 -5.72 7.33
C ASP A 538 -7.16 -6.20 5.87
N SER A 539 -5.95 -6.45 5.35
CA SER A 539 -5.67 -7.15 4.09
C SER A 539 -6.10 -6.45 2.80
N LEU A 540 -5.67 -5.20 2.58
CA LEU A 540 -5.90 -4.49 1.31
C LEU A 540 -5.32 -5.24 0.09
N ASP A 541 -4.23 -5.99 0.30
CA ASP A 541 -3.58 -6.78 -0.74
C ASP A 541 -4.40 -8.00 -1.20
N GLU A 542 -5.38 -8.44 -0.41
CA GLU A 542 -6.23 -9.60 -0.70
C GLU A 542 -7.43 -9.24 -1.60
N ALA A 543 -7.49 -8.00 -2.09
CA ALA A 543 -8.41 -7.61 -3.15
C ALA A 543 -8.20 -8.52 -4.39
N PRO A 544 -9.27 -9.14 -4.92
CA PRO A 544 -9.23 -10.15 -5.98
C PRO A 544 -8.40 -9.77 -7.20
N ASP A 545 -8.53 -8.54 -7.70
CA ASP A 545 -7.73 -8.03 -8.82
C ASP A 545 -7.33 -6.57 -8.61
N GLN A 546 -6.56 -6.03 -9.56
CA GLN A 546 -6.08 -4.64 -9.50
C GLN A 546 -7.23 -3.62 -9.56
N ALA A 547 -8.32 -3.90 -10.27
CA ALA A 547 -9.44 -2.98 -10.39
C ALA A 547 -10.25 -2.94 -9.09
N GLU A 548 -10.50 -4.08 -8.46
CA GLU A 548 -11.12 -4.17 -7.13
C GLU A 548 -10.23 -3.57 -6.04
N ARG A 549 -8.90 -3.72 -6.14
CA ARG A 549 -7.97 -3.06 -5.22
C ARG A 549 -8.04 -1.53 -5.34
N GLN A 550 -8.10 -1.00 -6.56
CA GLN A 550 -8.32 0.44 -6.77
C GLN A 550 -9.68 0.89 -6.25
N GLN A 551 -10.72 0.06 -6.37
CA GLN A 551 -12.03 0.34 -5.77
C GLN A 551 -11.95 0.35 -4.24
N ALA A 552 -11.24 -0.59 -3.62
CA ALA A 552 -11.01 -0.61 -2.18
C ALA A 552 -10.30 0.66 -1.73
N VAL A 553 -9.22 1.07 -2.41
CA VAL A 553 -8.50 2.33 -2.13
C VAL A 553 -9.45 3.52 -2.22
N ARG A 554 -10.20 3.66 -3.32
CA ARG A 554 -11.18 4.75 -3.48
C ARG A 554 -12.25 4.76 -2.38
N ARG A 555 -12.72 3.58 -1.96
CA ARG A 555 -13.72 3.43 -0.89
C ARG A 555 -13.14 3.79 0.48
N ILE A 556 -11.92 3.34 0.79
CA ILE A 556 -11.23 3.69 2.03
C ILE A 556 -10.95 5.19 2.09
N GLU A 557 -10.53 5.81 0.98
CA GLU A 557 -10.36 7.26 0.90
C GLU A 557 -11.70 8.01 1.05
N ALA A 558 -12.79 7.48 0.50
CA ALA A 558 -14.12 8.04 0.71
C ALA A 558 -14.56 7.95 2.18
N VAL A 559 -14.30 6.82 2.85
CA VAL A 559 -14.50 6.64 4.29
C VAL A 559 -13.65 7.64 5.10
N ALA A 560 -12.37 7.80 4.74
CA ALA A 560 -11.46 8.75 5.38
C ALA A 560 -11.90 10.21 5.20
N ARG A 561 -12.48 10.55 4.03
CA ARG A 561 -13.07 11.88 3.76
C ARG A 561 -14.36 12.10 4.56
N ALA A 562 -15.21 11.07 4.67
CA ALA A 562 -16.47 11.15 5.40
C ALA A 562 -16.28 11.32 6.92
N TRP A 563 -15.25 10.69 7.50
CA TRP A 563 -14.95 10.74 8.93
C TRP A 563 -13.48 11.13 9.18
N PRO A 564 -13.12 12.41 9.03
CA PRO A 564 -11.73 12.86 9.09
C PRO A 564 -11.08 12.70 10.47
N THR A 565 -11.89 12.68 11.54
CA THR A 565 -11.45 12.55 12.93
C THR A 565 -11.36 11.11 13.41
N CYS A 566 -11.83 10.12 12.64
CA CYS A 566 -11.76 8.71 13.02
C CYS A 566 -10.37 8.14 12.71
N PRO A 567 -9.61 7.63 13.70
CA PRO A 567 -8.35 6.96 13.44
C PRO A 567 -8.53 5.71 12.59
N MET A 568 -7.65 5.51 11.61
CA MET A 568 -7.72 4.40 10.64
C MET A 568 -6.37 3.71 10.52
N VAL A 569 -6.38 2.38 10.63
CA VAL A 569 -5.20 1.54 10.42
C VAL A 569 -5.50 0.55 9.29
N VAL A 570 -4.71 0.59 8.23
CA VAL A 570 -4.86 -0.29 7.07
C VAL A 570 -3.64 -1.20 6.96
N THR A 571 -3.82 -2.48 6.67
CA THR A 571 -2.69 -3.39 6.40
C THR A 571 -2.61 -3.74 4.91
N SER A 572 -1.38 -3.87 4.38
CA SER A 572 -1.15 -4.34 3.01
C SER A 572 0.23 -4.99 2.85
N ARG A 573 0.51 -5.53 1.66
CA ARG A 573 1.81 -6.10 1.26
C ARG A 573 2.57 -5.14 0.34
N PRO A 574 3.92 -5.18 0.33
CA PRO A 574 4.73 -4.31 -0.51
C PRO A 574 4.31 -4.34 -1.99
N ALA A 575 4.15 -5.53 -2.58
CA ALA A 575 3.82 -5.68 -4.00
C ALA A 575 2.39 -5.21 -4.36
N ALA A 576 1.47 -5.19 -3.41
CA ALA A 576 0.10 -4.76 -3.64
C ALA A 576 -0.10 -3.25 -3.48
N TYR A 577 0.85 -2.58 -2.80
CA TYR A 577 0.84 -1.17 -2.48
C TYR A 577 1.90 -0.43 -3.33
N GLN A 578 1.74 -0.49 -4.66
CA GLN A 578 2.60 0.17 -5.66
C GLN A 578 1.75 0.91 -6.70
N ASP A 579 2.33 1.95 -7.32
CA ASP A 579 1.83 2.80 -8.42
C ASP A 579 0.41 3.39 -8.28
N LYS A 580 -0.63 2.56 -8.34
CA LYS A 580 -2.05 2.97 -8.48
C LYS A 580 -2.95 2.55 -7.31
N ALA A 581 -2.38 1.92 -6.27
CA ALA A 581 -3.12 1.43 -5.11
C ALA A 581 -2.62 2.02 -3.78
N VAL A 582 -2.00 3.19 -3.84
CA VAL A 582 -1.51 3.94 -2.67
C VAL A 582 -2.66 4.75 -2.09
N LEU A 583 -2.83 4.70 -0.76
CA LEU A 583 -3.81 5.49 -0.02
C LEU A 583 -3.26 6.89 0.23
N LEU A 584 -3.87 7.91 -0.37
CA LEU A 584 -3.44 9.29 -0.19
C LEU A 584 -3.79 9.80 1.22
N GLY A 585 -2.85 10.49 1.87
CA GLY A 585 -3.04 11.06 3.21
C GLY A 585 -2.95 10.06 4.36
N PHE A 586 -2.35 8.88 4.13
CA PHE A 586 -1.98 7.92 5.16
C PHE A 586 -0.46 7.86 5.33
N ALA A 587 0.01 7.82 6.56
CA ALA A 587 1.41 7.57 6.88
C ALA A 587 1.75 6.08 6.63
N GLN A 588 2.89 5.81 6.02
CA GLN A 588 3.31 4.45 5.70
C GLN A 588 4.44 3.98 6.63
N VAL A 589 4.27 2.78 7.18
CA VAL A 589 5.31 2.06 7.93
C VAL A 589 5.47 0.64 7.42
N ASN A 590 6.70 0.13 7.44
CA ASN A 590 7.04 -1.22 7.03
C ASN A 590 7.46 -2.05 8.25
N ILE A 591 6.79 -3.17 8.50
CA ILE A 591 7.17 -4.12 9.56
C ILE A 591 8.51 -4.75 9.20
N GLN A 592 9.46 -4.70 10.14
CA GLN A 592 10.76 -5.32 10.01
C GLN A 592 10.71 -6.82 10.32
N ALA A 593 11.70 -7.55 9.81
CA ALA A 593 11.98 -8.92 10.21
C ALA A 593 12.23 -9.00 11.73
N LEU A 594 11.85 -10.11 12.37
CA LEU A 594 12.08 -10.28 13.80
C LEU A 594 13.58 -10.26 14.10
N ASP A 595 13.97 -9.45 15.08
CA ASP A 595 15.32 -9.39 15.60
C ASP A 595 15.56 -10.51 16.65
N PRO A 596 16.82 -10.81 17.00
CA PRO A 596 17.11 -11.85 17.99
C PRO A 596 16.40 -11.65 19.35
N PRO A 597 16.29 -10.44 19.92
CA PRO A 597 15.50 -10.20 21.13
C PRO A 597 14.01 -10.55 20.99
N ALA A 598 13.37 -10.19 19.88
CA ALA A 598 11.96 -10.51 19.64
C ALA A 598 11.74 -12.00 19.46
N ILE A 599 12.65 -12.69 18.75
CA ILE A 599 12.65 -14.15 18.63
C ILE A 599 12.74 -14.79 20.03
N ASP A 600 13.75 -14.42 20.83
CA ASP A 600 13.94 -14.98 22.17
C ASP A 600 12.73 -14.71 23.08
N GLY A 601 12.18 -13.49 23.03
CA GLY A 601 10.97 -13.12 23.77
C GLY A 601 9.76 -13.96 23.38
N PHE A 602 9.60 -14.31 22.10
CA PHE A 602 8.57 -15.25 21.66
C PHE A 602 8.84 -16.66 22.20
N LEU A 603 10.07 -17.17 22.11
CA LEU A 603 10.41 -18.51 22.60
C LEU A 603 10.19 -18.65 24.10
N GLN A 604 10.50 -17.61 24.88
CA GLN A 604 10.26 -17.56 26.31
C GLN A 604 8.77 -17.66 26.62
N ARG A 605 7.94 -16.83 25.97
CA ARG A 605 6.48 -16.81 26.11
C ARG A 605 5.84 -18.11 25.68
N TRP A 606 6.29 -18.66 24.55
CA TRP A 606 5.90 -19.96 24.04
C TRP A 606 6.15 -21.06 25.08
N SER A 607 7.37 -21.10 25.62
CA SER A 607 7.75 -22.09 26.63
C SER A 607 6.93 -21.96 27.91
N ALA A 608 6.68 -20.72 28.37
CA ALA A 608 5.82 -20.46 29.53
C ALA A 608 4.38 -20.91 29.29
N ALA A 609 3.83 -20.62 28.11
CA ALA A 609 2.47 -21.03 27.73
C ALA A 609 2.31 -22.56 27.64
N LEU A 610 3.38 -23.27 27.26
CA LEU A 610 3.40 -24.73 27.25
C LEU A 610 3.42 -25.34 28.66
N PHE A 611 4.13 -24.70 29.60
CA PHE A 611 4.35 -25.17 30.97
C PHE A 611 3.88 -24.15 32.05
N PRO A 612 2.59 -23.78 32.10
CA PRO A 612 2.10 -22.66 32.91
C PRO A 612 2.30 -22.82 34.43
N GLN A 613 2.43 -24.06 34.92
CA GLN A 613 2.64 -24.37 36.33
C GLN A 613 4.05 -24.90 36.65
N ARG A 614 4.97 -24.93 35.67
CA ARG A 614 6.30 -25.54 35.81
C ARG A 614 7.40 -24.64 35.22
N PRO A 615 7.77 -23.54 35.90
CA PRO A 615 8.69 -22.54 35.36
C PRO A 615 10.09 -23.08 35.08
N GLU A 616 10.59 -24.04 35.88
CA GLU A 616 11.89 -24.68 35.62
C GLU A 616 11.90 -25.52 34.34
N GLN A 617 10.80 -26.23 34.04
CA GLN A 617 10.65 -26.97 32.79
C GLN A 617 10.50 -26.02 31.60
N ALA A 618 9.78 -24.90 31.77
CA ALA A 618 9.68 -23.85 30.77
C ALA A 618 11.06 -23.26 30.41
N ALA A 619 11.88 -22.91 31.41
CA ALA A 619 13.22 -22.38 31.20
C ALA A 619 14.18 -23.42 30.58
N GLY A 620 14.03 -24.70 30.95
CA GLY A 620 14.76 -25.80 30.31
C GLY A 620 14.42 -25.95 28.83
N TYR A 621 13.12 -25.94 28.49
CA TYR A 621 12.64 -26.06 27.12
C TYR A 621 13.01 -24.83 26.26
N HIS A 622 12.89 -23.63 26.81
CA HIS A 622 13.31 -22.38 26.16
C HIS A 622 14.78 -22.45 25.72
N ARG A 623 15.70 -22.81 26.64
CA ARG A 623 17.13 -22.95 26.31
C ARG A 623 17.40 -23.98 25.23
N ALA A 624 16.71 -25.13 25.28
CA ALA A 624 16.86 -26.17 24.27
C ALA A 624 16.37 -25.71 22.89
N LEU A 625 15.20 -25.08 22.81
CA LEU A 625 14.64 -24.56 21.57
C LEU A 625 15.46 -23.39 21.00
N ALA A 626 15.92 -22.46 21.85
CA ALA A 626 16.79 -21.37 21.45
C ALA A 626 18.12 -21.89 20.88
N ALA A 627 18.74 -22.89 21.54
CA ALA A 627 19.95 -23.53 21.04
C ALA A 627 19.71 -24.25 19.70
N ALA A 628 18.57 -24.94 19.55
CA ALA A 628 18.21 -25.61 18.31
C ALA A 628 18.02 -24.61 17.16
N LEU A 629 17.35 -23.47 17.39
CA LEU A 629 17.18 -22.42 16.38
C LEU A 629 18.50 -21.71 16.05
N ALA A 630 19.37 -21.52 17.03
CA ALA A 630 20.67 -20.89 16.84
C ALA A 630 21.67 -21.80 16.09
N SER A 631 21.45 -23.11 16.12
CA SER A 631 22.40 -24.12 15.61
C SER A 631 22.73 -24.00 14.11
N ARG A 632 21.82 -23.48 13.29
CA ARG A 632 22.01 -23.35 11.83
C ARG A 632 21.50 -22.02 11.31
N ARG A 633 22.27 -21.45 10.38
CA ARG A 633 21.99 -20.13 9.81
C ARG A 633 20.66 -20.08 9.07
N GLU A 634 20.33 -21.11 8.31
CA GLU A 634 19.12 -21.17 7.50
C GLU A 634 17.88 -21.26 8.39
N ILE A 635 17.97 -21.95 9.52
CA ILE A 635 16.93 -21.99 10.55
C ILE A 635 16.78 -20.61 11.21
N ARG A 636 17.89 -19.93 11.54
CA ARG A 636 17.87 -18.55 12.06
C ARG A 636 17.18 -17.58 11.10
N LEU A 637 17.47 -17.66 9.80
CA LEU A 637 16.85 -16.82 8.78
C LEU A 637 15.35 -17.06 8.66
N LEU A 638 14.91 -18.33 8.70
CA LEU A 638 13.48 -18.67 8.71
C LEU A 638 12.79 -18.15 9.97
N ALA A 639 13.45 -18.22 11.13
CA ALA A 639 12.92 -17.74 12.41
C ALA A 639 12.69 -16.21 12.46
N ARG A 640 13.27 -15.43 11.53
CA ARG A 640 12.99 -14.00 11.40
C ARG A 640 11.55 -13.69 10.95
N ASN A 641 10.81 -14.68 10.43
CA ASN A 641 9.40 -14.57 10.10
C ASN A 641 8.53 -15.21 11.19
N THR A 642 7.55 -14.48 11.72
CA THR A 642 6.72 -14.90 12.87
C THR A 642 5.98 -16.23 12.65
N VAL A 643 5.48 -16.48 11.43
CA VAL A 643 4.79 -17.74 11.10
C VAL A 643 5.78 -18.90 11.08
N MET A 644 6.94 -18.72 10.44
CA MET A 644 7.97 -19.76 10.38
C MET A 644 8.56 -20.04 11.76
N LEU A 645 8.79 -19.01 12.59
CA LEU A 645 9.20 -19.17 13.98
C LEU A 645 8.21 -20.03 14.77
N THR A 646 6.90 -19.78 14.60
CA THR A 646 5.85 -20.57 15.23
C THR A 646 5.88 -22.02 14.73
N ALA A 647 6.03 -22.25 13.42
CA ALA A 647 6.13 -23.59 12.84
C ALA A 647 7.35 -24.37 13.37
N LEU A 648 8.51 -23.71 13.45
CA LEU A 648 9.73 -24.30 14.02
C LEU A 648 9.55 -24.69 15.50
N ALA A 649 8.89 -23.84 16.28
CA ALA A 649 8.58 -24.12 17.69
C ALA A 649 7.65 -25.33 17.87
N VAL A 650 6.67 -25.50 16.95
CA VAL A 650 5.77 -26.67 16.90
C VAL A 650 6.51 -27.94 16.48
N VAL A 651 7.36 -27.87 15.44
CA VAL A 651 8.18 -29.03 15.00
C VAL A 651 9.09 -29.48 16.12
N HIS A 652 9.82 -28.56 16.75
CA HIS A 652 10.70 -28.91 17.88
C HIS A 652 9.92 -29.50 19.06
N TRP A 653 8.69 -29.04 19.33
CA TRP A 653 7.82 -29.63 20.36
C TRP A 653 7.48 -31.09 20.05
N ASN A 654 7.08 -31.38 18.81
CA ASN A 654 6.65 -32.71 18.40
C ASN A 654 7.85 -33.68 18.21
N GLU A 655 8.97 -33.20 17.67
CA GLU A 655 10.11 -34.04 17.25
C GLU A 655 11.30 -34.00 18.23
N LYS A 656 11.27 -33.12 19.25
CA LYS A 656 12.32 -32.87 20.27
C LYS A 656 13.68 -32.41 19.74
N ARG A 657 13.85 -32.33 18.42
CA ARG A 657 15.01 -31.78 17.70
C ARG A 657 14.52 -31.12 16.42
N LEU A 658 15.27 -30.15 15.90
CA LEU A 658 15.04 -29.63 14.57
C LEU A 658 15.84 -30.46 13.55
N PRO A 659 15.26 -30.76 12.38
CA PRO A 659 15.98 -31.39 11.27
C PRO A 659 17.26 -30.64 10.89
N GLU A 660 18.24 -31.39 10.41
CA GLU A 660 19.53 -30.83 10.00
C GLU A 660 19.42 -30.16 8.63
N GLN A 661 18.63 -30.71 7.72
CA GLN A 661 18.47 -30.17 6.37
C GLN A 661 17.17 -29.37 6.20
N ARG A 662 17.21 -28.32 5.38
CA ARG A 662 16.03 -27.49 5.02
C ARG A 662 14.92 -28.32 4.37
N ALA A 663 15.28 -29.27 3.50
CA ALA A 663 14.32 -30.18 2.87
C ALA A 663 13.59 -31.05 3.91
N GLU A 664 14.33 -31.62 4.87
CA GLU A 664 13.74 -32.41 5.97
C GLU A 664 12.88 -31.54 6.89
N LEU A 665 13.28 -30.28 7.13
CA LEU A 665 12.49 -29.33 7.90
C LEU A 665 11.15 -29.02 7.22
N TYR A 666 11.15 -28.70 5.93
CA TYR A 666 9.91 -28.44 5.20
C TYR A 666 9.03 -29.70 5.12
N GLU A 667 9.63 -30.89 4.97
CA GLU A 667 8.87 -32.14 5.07
C GLU A 667 8.20 -32.28 6.42
N SER A 668 8.92 -32.06 7.53
CA SER A 668 8.35 -32.16 8.88
C SER A 668 7.17 -31.19 9.07
N VAL A 669 7.30 -29.93 8.63
CA VAL A 669 6.23 -28.93 8.70
C VAL A 669 5.02 -29.32 7.83
N LEU A 670 5.24 -29.73 6.59
CA LEU A 670 4.15 -30.07 5.65
C LEU A 670 3.47 -31.40 5.99
N ARG A 671 4.24 -32.38 6.44
CA ARG A 671 3.73 -33.63 7.02
C ARG A 671 2.78 -33.30 8.17
N TRP A 672 3.25 -32.47 9.10
CA TRP A 672 2.46 -32.03 10.24
C TRP A 672 1.17 -31.30 9.84
N LEU A 673 1.23 -30.31 8.93
CA LEU A 673 0.05 -29.61 8.44
C LEU A 673 -0.97 -30.54 7.79
N SER A 674 -0.50 -31.47 6.96
CA SER A 674 -1.37 -32.42 6.26
C SER A 674 -1.91 -33.55 7.15
N GLU A 675 -1.21 -33.95 8.22
CA GLU A 675 -1.70 -34.93 9.19
C GLU A 675 -2.72 -34.33 10.16
N SER A 676 -2.69 -33.03 10.40
CA SER A 676 -3.69 -32.32 11.23
C SER A 676 -5.12 -32.34 10.64
N ARG A 677 -5.28 -32.82 9.39
CA ARG A 677 -6.56 -32.96 8.67
C ARG A 677 -7.42 -34.15 9.15
N ASP A 678 -6.85 -35.09 9.90
CA ASP A 678 -7.35 -36.47 10.09
C ASP A 678 -8.62 -36.66 10.97
N GLN A 679 -9.32 -35.59 11.36
CA GLN A 679 -10.48 -35.70 12.28
C GLN A 679 -11.86 -35.70 11.60
N ARG A 680 -11.96 -35.81 10.27
CA ARG A 680 -13.26 -35.85 9.55
C ARG A 680 -13.36 -37.07 8.59
N PRO A 681 -14.41 -37.92 8.68
CA PRO A 681 -14.58 -39.08 7.80
C PRO A 681 -14.71 -38.69 6.32
N GLY A 682 -14.07 -39.44 5.41
CA GLY A 682 -14.23 -39.29 3.95
C GLY A 682 -13.15 -38.49 3.20
N ARG A 683 -12.08 -38.04 3.87
CA ARG A 683 -11.03 -37.19 3.28
C ARG A 683 -9.92 -37.97 2.56
N ILE A 684 -9.23 -37.28 1.64
CA ILE A 684 -8.02 -37.79 0.96
C ILE A 684 -6.86 -37.90 1.97
N LYS A 685 -6.19 -39.06 1.98
CA LYS A 685 -5.06 -39.36 2.87
C LYS A 685 -3.97 -38.26 2.81
N PRO A 686 -3.32 -37.90 3.95
CA PRO A 686 -2.29 -36.85 4.01
C PRO A 686 -1.20 -36.96 2.95
N GLN A 687 -0.68 -38.18 2.68
CA GLN A 687 0.36 -38.38 1.66
C GLN A 687 -0.14 -38.02 0.25
N ARG A 688 -1.40 -38.39 -0.07
CA ARG A 688 -1.99 -38.08 -1.37
C ARG A 688 -2.31 -36.59 -1.51
N CYS A 689 -2.69 -35.91 -0.41
CA CYS A 689 -2.82 -34.45 -0.41
C CYS A 689 -1.50 -33.77 -0.76
N ARG A 690 -0.39 -34.10 -0.07
CA ARG A 690 0.92 -33.53 -0.38
C ARG A 690 1.35 -33.80 -1.82
N GLN A 691 1.07 -34.99 -2.34
CA GLN A 691 1.32 -35.31 -3.75
C GLN A 691 0.54 -34.39 -4.70
N LEU A 692 -0.76 -34.20 -4.49
CA LEU A 692 -1.59 -33.33 -5.33
C LEU A 692 -1.14 -31.86 -5.24
N LEU A 693 -0.83 -31.39 -4.04
CA LEU A 693 -0.29 -30.03 -3.85
C LEU A 693 1.11 -29.87 -4.47
N GLY A 694 1.92 -30.93 -4.52
CA GLY A 694 3.18 -30.96 -5.26
C GLY A 694 3.02 -30.82 -6.77
N GLU A 695 2.02 -31.50 -7.35
CA GLU A 695 1.69 -31.34 -8.77
C GLU A 695 1.24 -29.90 -9.08
N LEU A 696 0.42 -29.31 -8.21
CA LEU A 696 0.02 -27.91 -8.33
C LEU A 696 1.21 -26.95 -8.19
N ALA A 697 2.08 -27.18 -7.21
CA ALA A 697 3.27 -26.36 -6.99
C ALA A 697 4.20 -26.37 -8.21
N LEU A 698 4.40 -27.55 -8.82
CA LEU A 698 5.17 -27.71 -10.04
C LEU A 698 4.49 -27.00 -11.22
N ALA A 699 3.18 -27.16 -11.42
CA ALA A 699 2.44 -26.46 -12.48
C ALA A 699 2.52 -24.92 -12.33
N MET A 700 2.44 -24.41 -11.10
CA MET A 700 2.61 -22.99 -10.80
C MET A 700 4.03 -22.49 -11.10
N LEU A 701 5.06 -23.29 -10.79
CA LEU A 701 6.46 -22.95 -11.11
C LEU A 701 6.72 -22.91 -12.62
N ASP A 702 6.01 -23.74 -13.38
CA ASP A 702 6.29 -24.10 -14.76
C ASP A 702 5.35 -23.45 -15.79
N SER A 703 4.64 -22.41 -15.35
CA SER A 703 3.73 -21.64 -16.21
C SER A 703 4.47 -20.86 -17.30
N GLN A 704 3.83 -20.73 -18.46
CA GLN A 704 4.35 -19.95 -19.59
C GLN A 704 4.51 -18.45 -19.27
N GLN A 705 3.84 -17.95 -18.23
CA GLN A 705 3.97 -16.57 -17.76
C GLN A 705 5.05 -16.40 -16.67
N GLY A 706 5.93 -17.40 -16.49
CA GLY A 706 6.88 -17.48 -15.39
C GLY A 706 6.25 -18.02 -14.11
N ARG A 707 7.03 -18.09 -13.02
CA ARG A 707 6.57 -18.65 -11.74
C ARG A 707 5.33 -17.91 -11.24
N GLN A 708 4.23 -18.64 -11.12
CA GLN A 708 3.01 -18.17 -10.48
C GLN A 708 3.12 -18.38 -8.97
N VAL A 709 2.94 -17.31 -8.20
CA VAL A 709 2.86 -17.39 -6.73
C VAL A 709 1.40 -17.43 -6.26
N GLN A 710 0.47 -17.05 -7.14
CA GLN A 710 -0.98 -17.08 -6.93
C GLN A 710 -1.66 -17.43 -8.25
N VAL A 711 -2.74 -18.20 -8.21
CA VAL A 711 -3.47 -18.66 -9.41
C VAL A 711 -4.97 -18.76 -9.13
N PRO A 712 -5.87 -18.55 -10.10
CA PRO A 712 -7.29 -18.80 -9.90
C PRO A 712 -7.57 -20.24 -9.44
N ARG A 713 -8.50 -20.44 -8.52
CA ARG A 713 -8.81 -21.79 -8.00
C ARG A 713 -9.25 -22.76 -9.11
N ARG A 714 -10.04 -22.26 -10.07
CA ARG A 714 -10.45 -23.04 -11.24
C ARG A 714 -9.27 -23.46 -12.11
N TRP A 715 -8.31 -22.56 -12.33
CA TRP A 715 -7.07 -22.92 -13.04
C TRP A 715 -6.29 -24.00 -12.29
N ALA A 716 -6.17 -23.88 -10.97
CA ALA A 716 -5.50 -24.88 -10.14
C ALA A 716 -6.22 -26.24 -10.20
N ALA A 717 -7.56 -26.24 -10.23
CA ALA A 717 -8.37 -27.45 -10.40
C ALA A 717 -8.17 -28.08 -11.78
N GLU A 718 -8.10 -27.27 -12.85
CA GLU A 718 -7.78 -27.74 -14.21
C GLU A 718 -6.41 -28.39 -14.29
N GLN A 719 -5.39 -27.86 -13.60
CA GLN A 719 -4.06 -28.49 -13.54
C GLN A 719 -4.06 -29.83 -12.80
N LEU A 720 -5.03 -30.06 -11.90
CA LEU A 720 -5.13 -31.27 -11.10
C LEU A 720 -6.15 -32.28 -11.63
N ALA A 721 -6.98 -31.90 -12.61
CA ALA A 721 -8.13 -32.69 -13.08
C ALA A 721 -7.75 -34.13 -13.45
N ASP A 722 -6.67 -34.31 -14.22
CA ASP A 722 -6.16 -35.63 -14.64
C ASP A 722 -5.81 -36.56 -13.45
N ARG A 723 -5.58 -36.00 -12.26
CA ARG A 723 -5.27 -36.75 -11.03
C ARG A 723 -6.53 -37.22 -10.28
N PHE A 724 -7.71 -36.76 -10.70
CA PHE A 724 -9.02 -37.09 -10.14
C PHE A 724 -9.88 -37.96 -11.07
N GLY A 725 -9.47 -38.22 -12.31
CA GLY A 725 -10.21 -39.04 -13.28
C GLY A 725 -10.18 -38.45 -14.69
N ALA A 726 -10.71 -39.17 -15.68
CA ALA A 726 -10.85 -38.70 -17.07
C ALA A 726 -12.30 -38.32 -17.44
N ASP A 727 -13.19 -38.23 -16.45
CA ASP A 727 -14.60 -37.90 -16.57
C ASP A 727 -14.84 -36.37 -16.48
N PRO A 728 -15.99 -35.87 -16.97
CA PRO A 728 -16.28 -34.43 -17.01
C PRO A 728 -16.23 -33.74 -15.64
N ASP A 729 -16.48 -34.49 -14.56
CA ASP A 729 -16.58 -33.97 -13.19
C ASP A 729 -15.20 -33.92 -12.48
N ALA A 730 -14.11 -34.33 -13.14
CA ALA A 730 -12.77 -34.36 -12.54
C ALA A 730 -12.29 -32.97 -12.08
N VAL A 731 -12.61 -31.92 -12.85
CA VAL A 731 -12.31 -30.52 -12.47
C VAL A 731 -13.08 -30.11 -11.22
N GLU A 732 -14.36 -30.49 -11.11
CA GLU A 732 -15.21 -30.14 -9.97
C GLU A 732 -14.73 -30.83 -8.68
N ARG A 733 -14.29 -32.09 -8.78
CA ARG A 733 -13.69 -32.81 -7.64
C ARG A 733 -12.34 -32.23 -7.23
N ALA A 734 -11.52 -31.82 -8.18
CA ALA A 734 -10.27 -31.12 -7.90
C ALA A 734 -10.52 -29.76 -7.24
N GLU A 735 -11.53 -29.01 -7.70
CA GLU A 735 -11.93 -27.73 -7.10
C GLU A 735 -12.46 -27.93 -5.67
N THR A 736 -13.26 -28.98 -5.44
CA THR A 736 -13.75 -29.36 -4.11
C THR A 736 -12.58 -29.68 -3.17
N PHE A 737 -11.61 -30.48 -3.62
CA PHE A 737 -10.40 -30.77 -2.86
C PHE A 737 -9.64 -29.48 -2.48
N LEU A 738 -9.42 -28.57 -3.43
CA LEU A 738 -8.71 -27.32 -3.16
C LEU A 738 -9.45 -26.44 -2.14
N ALA A 739 -10.78 -26.35 -2.25
CA ALA A 739 -11.62 -25.61 -1.31
C ALA A 739 -11.59 -26.21 0.11
N GLU A 740 -11.49 -27.54 0.23
CA GLU A 740 -11.32 -28.22 1.51
C GLU A 740 -9.94 -27.94 2.13
N GLU A 741 -8.88 -27.98 1.32
CA GLU A 741 -7.52 -27.74 1.79
C GLU A 741 -7.25 -26.30 2.22
N GLU A 742 -7.91 -25.32 1.58
CA GLU A 742 -7.92 -23.92 2.02
C GLU A 742 -8.35 -23.79 3.49
N ILE A 743 -9.28 -24.64 3.94
CA ILE A 743 -9.88 -24.59 5.27
C ILE A 743 -9.12 -25.50 6.23
N ASP A 744 -8.84 -26.73 5.78
CA ASP A 744 -8.47 -27.85 6.65
C ASP A 744 -6.95 -27.93 6.86
N SER A 745 -6.12 -27.81 5.80
CA SER A 745 -4.66 -27.99 5.93
C SER A 745 -3.88 -26.70 6.12
N GLY A 746 -4.36 -25.59 5.55
CA GLY A 746 -3.64 -24.31 5.59
C GLY A 746 -2.30 -24.32 4.85
N ILE A 747 -1.98 -25.37 4.08
CA ILE A 747 -0.80 -25.42 3.20
C ILE A 747 -1.01 -24.48 2.02
N ILE A 748 -2.23 -24.45 1.50
CA ILE A 748 -2.72 -23.49 0.53
C ILE A 748 -3.78 -22.61 1.19
N VAL A 749 -3.82 -21.35 0.76
CA VAL A 749 -4.73 -20.33 1.29
C VAL A 749 -5.31 -19.54 0.13
N ARG A 750 -6.57 -19.11 0.28
CA ARG A 750 -7.24 -18.21 -0.66
C ARG A 750 -6.92 -16.76 -0.33
N ARG A 751 -6.58 -15.98 -1.36
CA ARG A 751 -6.45 -14.51 -1.30
C ARG A 751 -7.24 -13.92 -2.46
N GLY A 752 -8.36 -13.28 -2.14
CA GLY A 752 -9.32 -12.85 -3.14
C GLY A 752 -9.90 -14.04 -3.93
N HIS A 753 -9.79 -14.02 -5.26
CA HIS A 753 -10.23 -15.12 -6.14
C HIS A 753 -9.10 -16.12 -6.49
N GLN A 754 -7.90 -15.92 -5.92
CA GLN A 754 -6.72 -16.70 -6.25
C GLN A 754 -6.26 -17.55 -5.07
N LEU A 755 -5.84 -18.77 -5.40
CA LEU A 755 -5.22 -19.74 -4.55
C LEU A 755 -3.70 -19.56 -4.56
N ARG A 756 -3.06 -19.73 -3.40
CA ARG A 756 -1.60 -19.76 -3.29
C ARG A 756 -1.13 -20.65 -2.15
N PHE A 757 0.15 -21.00 -2.14
CA PHE A 757 0.78 -21.61 -0.97
C PHE A 757 0.90 -20.59 0.16
N TRP A 758 0.77 -21.07 1.40
CA TRP A 758 0.83 -20.24 2.60
C TRP A 758 2.18 -19.51 2.71
N HIS A 759 3.26 -20.22 2.37
CA HIS A 759 4.61 -19.71 2.25
C HIS A 759 5.25 -20.15 0.91
N LEU A 760 6.05 -19.29 0.28
CA LEU A 760 6.68 -19.57 -1.02
C LEU A 760 7.61 -20.78 -0.93
N SER A 761 8.35 -20.93 0.16
CA SER A 761 9.22 -22.09 0.35
C SER A 761 8.47 -23.43 0.41
N PHE A 762 7.18 -23.44 0.81
CA PHE A 762 6.36 -24.64 0.73
C PHE A 762 6.02 -24.98 -0.72
N GLN A 763 5.74 -23.99 -1.56
CA GLN A 763 5.59 -24.18 -3.00
C GLN A 763 6.89 -24.74 -3.60
N GLU A 764 8.04 -24.13 -3.28
CA GLU A 764 9.34 -24.53 -3.82
C GLU A 764 9.72 -25.95 -3.40
N TYR A 765 9.50 -26.29 -2.12
CA TYR A 765 9.71 -27.65 -1.62
C TYR A 765 8.74 -28.68 -2.21
N LEU A 766 7.45 -28.38 -2.30
CA LEU A 766 6.46 -29.29 -2.88
C LEU A 766 6.68 -29.52 -4.39
N ALA A 767 7.14 -28.49 -5.11
CA ALA A 767 7.59 -28.62 -6.50
C ALA A 767 8.82 -29.54 -6.60
N ALA A 768 9.80 -29.38 -5.71
CA ALA A 768 10.97 -30.26 -5.61
C ALA A 768 10.56 -31.72 -5.33
N GLN A 769 9.62 -31.94 -4.41
CA GLN A 769 9.09 -33.28 -4.10
C GLN A 769 8.37 -33.92 -5.30
N ALA A 770 7.57 -33.14 -6.04
CA ALA A 770 6.90 -33.62 -7.25
C ALA A 770 7.89 -34.03 -8.35
N LEU A 771 8.97 -33.26 -8.52
CA LEU A 771 10.08 -33.58 -9.44
C LEU A 771 10.85 -34.82 -9.00
N ALA A 772 11.14 -34.96 -7.71
CA ALA A 772 11.81 -36.14 -7.17
C ALA A 772 11.00 -37.43 -7.40
N GLY A 773 9.67 -37.32 -7.39
CA GLY A 773 8.77 -38.43 -7.70
C GLY A 773 8.70 -38.85 -9.17
N ARG A 774 9.37 -38.13 -10.10
CA ARG A 774 9.47 -38.50 -11.53
C ARG A 774 10.61 -39.50 -11.77
N THR A 775 10.58 -40.17 -12.93
CA THR A 775 11.73 -40.96 -13.38
C THR A 775 12.92 -40.05 -13.67
N ASP A 776 14.15 -40.56 -13.56
CA ASP A 776 15.34 -39.74 -13.80
C ASP A 776 15.37 -39.16 -15.24
N PRO A 777 15.00 -39.91 -16.30
CA PRO A 777 14.85 -39.35 -17.65
C PRO A 777 13.81 -38.23 -17.76
N ASP A 778 12.61 -38.39 -17.18
CA ASP A 778 11.55 -37.38 -17.28
C ASP A 778 11.91 -36.11 -16.52
N ARG A 779 12.48 -36.27 -15.32
CA ARG A 779 12.96 -35.15 -14.49
C ARG A 779 14.07 -34.38 -15.20
N ASN A 780 15.06 -35.10 -15.73
CA ASN A 780 16.19 -34.49 -16.45
C ASN A 780 15.71 -33.84 -17.75
N ALA A 781 14.81 -34.48 -18.50
CA ALA A 781 14.22 -33.88 -19.71
C ALA A 781 13.51 -32.55 -19.40
N ARG A 782 12.83 -32.45 -18.24
CA ARG A 782 12.20 -31.21 -17.80
C ARG A 782 13.22 -30.16 -17.35
N LEU A 783 14.07 -30.47 -16.38
CA LEU A 783 15.01 -29.50 -15.79
C LEU A 783 16.07 -29.02 -16.78
N LEU A 784 16.52 -29.91 -17.66
CA LEU A 784 17.57 -29.65 -18.65
C LEU A 784 17.00 -29.21 -20.01
N ALA A 785 15.69 -28.96 -20.14
CA ALA A 785 15.12 -28.42 -21.38
C ALA A 785 15.71 -27.03 -21.66
N ALA A 786 16.03 -26.76 -22.93
CA ALA A 786 16.49 -25.45 -23.38
C ALA A 786 15.31 -24.66 -23.96
N ASP A 787 15.17 -23.42 -23.52
CA ASP A 787 14.28 -22.42 -24.12
C ASP A 787 15.11 -21.46 -24.97
N ALA A 788 14.58 -21.08 -26.13
CA ALA A 788 15.25 -20.24 -27.12
C ALA A 788 15.66 -18.87 -26.55
N ASP A 789 14.89 -18.34 -25.59
CA ASP A 789 15.10 -16.98 -25.06
C ASP A 789 15.85 -16.93 -23.71
N HIS A 790 15.86 -18.03 -22.94
CA HIS A 790 16.27 -18.02 -21.51
C HIS A 790 17.28 -19.12 -21.11
N GLY A 791 17.72 -19.98 -22.04
CA GLY A 791 18.65 -21.07 -21.73
C GLY A 791 17.97 -22.25 -21.00
N LEU A 792 18.73 -23.00 -20.19
CA LEU A 792 18.19 -24.17 -19.47
C LEU A 792 17.22 -23.74 -18.36
N ILE A 793 16.15 -24.50 -18.15
CA ILE A 793 15.15 -24.21 -17.10
C ILE A 793 15.80 -24.08 -15.72
N LEU A 794 16.72 -24.97 -15.38
CA LEU A 794 17.48 -24.95 -14.12
C LEU A 794 18.38 -23.71 -13.91
N HIS A 795 18.65 -22.91 -14.95
CA HIS A 795 19.42 -21.66 -14.82
C HIS A 795 18.54 -20.46 -14.51
N ARG A 796 17.22 -20.63 -14.59
CA ARG A 796 16.29 -19.55 -14.32
C ARG A 796 16.26 -19.24 -12.82
N PRO A 797 16.24 -17.95 -12.42
CA PRO A 797 16.24 -17.56 -11.02
C PRO A 797 15.12 -18.23 -10.20
N GLU A 798 13.94 -18.44 -10.80
CA GLU A 798 12.78 -19.02 -10.11
C GLU A 798 12.95 -20.51 -9.79
N TRP A 799 13.83 -21.21 -10.50
CA TRP A 799 14.10 -22.64 -10.34
C TRP A 799 15.25 -22.93 -9.39
N ARG A 800 16.03 -21.92 -9.01
CA ARG A 800 17.20 -22.07 -8.14
C ARG A 800 16.86 -22.77 -6.83
N GLU A 801 15.89 -22.24 -6.10
CA GLU A 801 15.51 -22.76 -4.79
C GLU A 801 14.84 -24.15 -4.86
N PRO A 802 13.87 -24.41 -5.76
CA PRO A 802 13.34 -25.77 -5.99
C PRO A 802 14.43 -26.79 -6.35
N VAL A 803 15.43 -26.42 -7.15
CA VAL A 803 16.52 -27.33 -7.56
C VAL A 803 17.47 -27.63 -6.41
N LEU A 804 17.76 -26.65 -5.55
CA LEU A 804 18.53 -26.86 -4.31
C LEU A 804 17.80 -27.84 -3.38
N LEU A 805 16.51 -27.60 -3.12
CA LEU A 805 15.70 -28.47 -2.28
C LEU A 805 15.55 -29.87 -2.89
N LEU A 806 15.48 -29.98 -4.21
CA LEU A 806 15.45 -31.25 -4.92
C LEU A 806 16.70 -32.10 -4.63
N ALA A 807 17.89 -31.50 -4.56
CA ALA A 807 19.11 -32.24 -4.20
C ALA A 807 18.96 -32.95 -2.84
N GLY A 808 18.45 -32.22 -1.85
CA GLY A 808 18.15 -32.77 -0.53
C GLY A 808 17.10 -33.87 -0.56
N VAL A 809 15.98 -33.64 -1.24
CA VAL A 809 14.92 -34.67 -1.39
C VAL A 809 15.45 -35.93 -2.08
N LEU A 810 16.26 -35.80 -3.14
CA LEU A 810 16.86 -36.95 -3.84
C LEU A 810 17.89 -37.67 -2.96
N TYR A 811 18.66 -36.94 -2.16
CA TYR A 811 19.61 -37.55 -1.22
C TYR A 811 18.88 -38.42 -0.19
N LEU A 812 17.77 -37.93 0.37
CA LEU A 812 16.91 -38.70 1.27
C LEU A 812 16.31 -39.96 0.62
N GLN A 813 16.20 -40.00 -0.72
CA GLN A 813 15.79 -41.18 -1.49
C GLN A 813 16.96 -42.11 -1.87
N GLY A 814 18.21 -41.64 -1.71
CA GLY A 814 19.45 -42.39 -1.95
C GLY A 814 20.46 -41.66 -2.85
N GLU A 815 21.75 -41.78 -2.53
CA GLU A 815 22.86 -41.11 -3.22
C GLU A 815 22.92 -41.34 -4.75
N ALA A 816 22.45 -42.50 -5.23
CA ALA A 816 22.41 -42.82 -6.65
C ALA A 816 21.51 -41.84 -7.43
N LYS A 817 20.46 -41.31 -6.81
CA LYS A 817 19.53 -40.35 -7.42
C LYS A 817 20.17 -38.98 -7.62
N VAL A 818 20.96 -38.53 -6.65
CA VAL A 818 21.75 -37.29 -6.75
C VAL A 818 22.80 -37.42 -7.85
N ASN A 819 23.53 -38.54 -7.88
CA ASN A 819 24.51 -38.81 -8.94
C ASN A 819 23.86 -38.88 -10.33
N GLY A 820 22.64 -39.41 -10.45
CA GLY A 820 21.89 -39.41 -11.71
C GLY A 820 21.49 -38.00 -12.19
N LEU A 821 21.18 -37.08 -11.28
CA LEU A 821 20.94 -35.67 -11.62
C LEU A 821 22.23 -34.98 -12.08
N ILE A 822 23.34 -35.15 -11.34
CA ILE A 822 24.65 -34.61 -11.68
C ILE A 822 25.12 -35.14 -13.05
N GLY A 823 25.00 -36.46 -13.27
CA GLY A 823 25.32 -37.10 -14.55
C GLY A 823 24.51 -36.50 -15.70
N GLY A 824 23.20 -36.28 -15.53
CA GLY A 824 22.36 -35.64 -16.54
C GLY A 824 22.78 -34.21 -16.89
N ILE A 825 23.19 -33.41 -15.89
CA ILE A 825 23.74 -32.05 -16.11
C ILE A 825 25.04 -32.13 -16.93
N LEU A 826 25.91 -33.08 -16.61
CA LEU A 826 27.19 -33.27 -17.30
C LEU A 826 27.02 -33.82 -18.72
N ASP A 827 26.02 -34.68 -18.97
CA ASP A 827 25.72 -35.21 -20.31
C ASP A 827 25.35 -34.11 -21.31
N ARG A 828 24.72 -33.02 -20.84
CA ARG A 828 24.36 -31.86 -21.67
C ARG A 828 25.54 -31.02 -22.13
N LEU A 829 26.71 -31.15 -21.49
CA LEU A 829 27.94 -30.49 -21.95
C LEU A 829 28.37 -31.01 -23.33
N GLY A 830 27.99 -32.24 -23.69
CA GLY A 830 28.43 -32.88 -24.92
C GLY A 830 29.92 -33.23 -24.91
N GLU A 831 30.47 -33.62 -26.05
CA GLU A 831 31.86 -34.09 -26.15
C GLU A 831 32.90 -32.96 -26.15
N GLN A 832 32.52 -31.74 -26.58
CA GLN A 832 33.39 -30.56 -26.60
C GLN A 832 32.64 -29.31 -26.07
N PRO A 833 32.41 -29.22 -24.76
CA PRO A 833 31.70 -28.08 -24.18
C PRO A 833 32.49 -26.78 -24.25
N SER A 834 31.79 -25.66 -24.42
CA SER A 834 32.40 -24.34 -24.25
C SER A 834 32.71 -24.05 -22.78
N ARG A 835 33.72 -23.22 -22.52
CA ARG A 835 34.11 -22.83 -21.15
C ARG A 835 32.96 -22.21 -20.35
N ALA A 836 32.12 -21.40 -21.02
CA ALA A 836 30.94 -20.81 -20.39
C ALA A 836 29.90 -21.88 -19.99
N ALA A 837 29.73 -22.95 -20.78
CA ALA A 837 28.87 -24.06 -20.43
C ALA A 837 29.44 -24.90 -19.27
N GLN A 838 30.76 -25.13 -19.27
CA GLN A 838 31.44 -25.82 -18.17
C GLN A 838 31.32 -25.04 -16.86
N ALA A 839 31.56 -23.73 -16.87
CA ALA A 839 31.40 -22.89 -15.68
C ALA A 839 29.97 -22.83 -15.15
N ARG A 840 28.98 -22.78 -16.06
CA ARG A 840 27.57 -22.86 -15.69
C ARG A 840 27.21 -24.20 -15.03
N ALA A 841 27.68 -25.31 -15.57
CA ALA A 841 27.51 -26.63 -14.95
C ALA A 841 28.25 -26.73 -13.60
N ALA A 842 29.46 -26.15 -13.50
CA ALA A 842 30.23 -26.03 -12.28
C ALA A 842 29.42 -25.36 -11.16
N GLY A 843 28.88 -24.17 -11.42
CA GLY A 843 28.11 -23.44 -10.40
C GLY A 843 26.84 -24.16 -9.96
N LEU A 844 26.10 -24.79 -10.87
CA LEU A 844 24.90 -25.52 -10.51
C LEU A 844 25.17 -26.73 -9.62
N ILE A 845 26.14 -27.57 -10.01
CA ILE A 845 26.48 -28.76 -9.23
C ILE A 845 27.05 -28.31 -7.89
N GLY A 846 27.87 -27.28 -7.86
CA GLY A 846 28.37 -26.67 -6.64
C GLY A 846 27.28 -26.16 -5.71
N LEU A 847 26.25 -25.51 -6.25
CA LEU A 847 25.04 -25.12 -5.50
C LEU A 847 24.34 -26.33 -4.88
N LEU A 848 24.15 -27.41 -5.64
CA LEU A 848 23.57 -28.66 -5.12
C LEU A 848 24.44 -29.24 -4.00
N LEU A 849 25.76 -29.23 -4.16
CA LEU A 849 26.71 -29.74 -3.17
C LEU A 849 26.71 -28.93 -1.88
N ARG A 850 26.54 -27.61 -1.96
CA ARG A 850 26.43 -26.75 -0.78
C ARG A 850 25.25 -27.15 0.11
N ASP A 851 24.10 -27.48 -0.46
CA ASP A 851 22.93 -27.93 0.33
C ASP A 851 23.10 -29.36 0.89
N LEU A 852 24.03 -30.13 0.31
CA LEU A 852 24.40 -31.48 0.72
C LEU A 852 25.64 -31.54 1.62
N ASP A 853 26.25 -30.40 1.94
CA ASP A 853 27.43 -30.29 2.81
C ASP A 853 27.25 -30.99 4.17
N PRO A 854 26.08 -30.91 4.85
CA PRO A 854 25.84 -31.63 6.10
C PRO A 854 26.01 -33.16 6.00
N PHE A 855 25.92 -33.72 4.79
CA PHE A 855 26.08 -35.15 4.54
C PHE A 855 27.48 -35.53 4.06
N ALA A 856 28.38 -34.56 3.90
CA ALA A 856 29.71 -34.75 3.31
C ALA A 856 29.66 -35.46 1.93
N PHE A 857 28.60 -35.22 1.15
CA PHE A 857 28.39 -35.86 -0.14
C PHE A 857 29.44 -35.44 -1.17
N GLN A 858 29.91 -36.38 -1.99
CA GLN A 858 30.90 -36.15 -3.04
C GLN A 858 30.41 -36.74 -4.37
N PRO A 859 30.42 -35.98 -5.49
CA PRO A 859 30.05 -36.50 -6.79
C PRO A 859 30.93 -37.67 -7.23
N ALA A 860 30.32 -38.77 -7.68
CA ALA A 860 31.05 -39.92 -8.19
C ALA A 860 31.55 -39.76 -9.64
N ASP A 861 30.92 -38.89 -10.43
CA ASP A 861 31.25 -38.69 -11.85
C ASP A 861 32.57 -37.90 -12.02
N ARG A 862 33.58 -38.51 -12.65
CA ARG A 862 34.91 -37.91 -12.84
C ARG A 862 34.89 -36.65 -13.72
N ARG A 863 33.90 -36.49 -14.60
CA ARG A 863 33.73 -35.29 -15.46
C ARG A 863 33.44 -34.04 -14.64
N TRP A 864 32.95 -34.19 -13.42
CA TRP A 864 32.77 -33.09 -12.48
C TRP A 864 34.07 -32.30 -12.28
N ARG A 865 35.17 -33.01 -11.94
CA ARG A 865 36.45 -32.38 -11.63
C ARG A 865 37.04 -31.67 -12.85
N GLN A 866 36.91 -32.28 -14.03
CA GLN A 866 37.33 -31.67 -15.30
C GLN A 866 36.53 -30.41 -15.64
N THR A 867 35.23 -30.40 -15.32
CA THR A 867 34.34 -29.25 -15.53
C THR A 867 34.70 -28.10 -14.61
N LEU A 868 35.02 -28.40 -13.34
CA LEU A 868 35.49 -27.42 -12.36
C LEU A 868 36.85 -26.82 -12.78
N ASP A 869 37.82 -27.66 -13.18
CA ASP A 869 39.14 -27.20 -13.64
C ASP A 869 39.02 -26.29 -14.88
N ALA A 870 38.10 -26.60 -15.80
CA ALA A 870 37.88 -25.77 -16.99
C ALA A 870 37.17 -24.44 -16.69
N ALA A 871 36.31 -24.40 -15.67
CA ALA A 871 35.65 -23.18 -15.21
C ALA A 871 36.65 -22.18 -14.62
N MET A 872 37.73 -22.66 -14.00
CA MET A 872 38.81 -21.84 -13.44
C MET A 872 39.59 -21.03 -14.50
N ALA A 873 39.52 -21.42 -15.77
CA ALA A 873 40.21 -20.75 -16.88
C ALA A 873 39.78 -19.28 -17.09
N VAL A 874 38.66 -18.83 -16.51
CA VAL A 874 38.23 -17.43 -16.59
C VAL A 874 39.08 -16.46 -15.75
N PHE A 875 39.91 -17.00 -14.85
CA PHE A 875 40.84 -16.23 -14.01
C PHE A 875 42.29 -16.29 -14.52
N ASP A 876 42.56 -17.10 -15.53
CA ASP A 876 43.86 -17.14 -16.19
C ASP A 876 43.97 -15.97 -17.18
N PRO A 877 44.96 -15.07 -17.06
CA PRO A 877 45.01 -13.84 -17.86
C PRO A 877 45.01 -14.08 -19.38
N GLU A 878 45.75 -15.08 -19.86
CA GLU A 878 45.86 -15.39 -21.28
C GLU A 878 44.55 -15.99 -21.82
N GLN A 879 43.95 -16.90 -21.06
CA GLN A 879 42.72 -17.57 -21.42
C GLN A 879 41.49 -16.66 -21.29
N ALA A 880 41.48 -15.74 -20.33
CA ALA A 880 40.39 -14.81 -20.07
C ALA A 880 40.31 -13.68 -21.12
N ALA A 881 41.44 -13.29 -21.73
CA ALA A 881 41.50 -12.22 -22.72
C ALA A 881 40.61 -12.44 -23.97
N VAL A 882 40.32 -13.71 -24.30
CA VAL A 882 39.44 -14.08 -25.44
C VAL A 882 37.98 -14.31 -25.03
N ILE A 883 37.64 -14.19 -23.73
CA ILE A 883 36.29 -14.45 -23.20
C ILE A 883 35.60 -13.11 -22.91
N PRO A 884 34.39 -12.85 -23.45
CA PRO A 884 33.64 -11.62 -23.15
C PRO A 884 33.46 -11.40 -21.64
N LEU A 885 33.57 -10.15 -21.18
CA LEU A 885 33.45 -9.78 -19.75
C LEU A 885 32.17 -10.32 -19.10
N ARG A 886 31.03 -10.26 -19.79
CA ARG A 886 29.76 -10.81 -19.31
C ARG A 886 29.83 -12.30 -19.01
N ASP A 887 30.50 -13.07 -19.87
CA ASP A 887 30.62 -14.52 -19.72
C ASP A 887 31.61 -14.88 -18.60
N ARG A 888 32.68 -14.08 -18.46
CA ARG A 888 33.63 -14.20 -17.33
C ARG A 888 32.93 -13.97 -15.99
N ILE A 889 32.17 -12.88 -15.85
CA ILE A 889 31.40 -12.57 -14.64
C ILE A 889 30.42 -13.71 -14.31
N ALA A 890 29.65 -14.18 -15.29
CA ALA A 890 28.71 -15.27 -15.08
C ALA A 890 29.39 -16.58 -14.65
N ALA A 891 30.55 -16.89 -15.23
CA ALA A 891 31.35 -18.06 -14.85
C ALA A 891 31.93 -17.94 -13.43
N ALA A 892 32.43 -16.76 -13.06
CA ALA A 892 32.99 -16.51 -11.74
C ALA A 892 31.93 -16.47 -10.64
N ASP A 893 30.75 -15.88 -10.89
CA ASP A 893 29.60 -15.94 -9.97
C ASP A 893 29.14 -17.39 -9.77
N ALA A 894 29.14 -18.19 -10.84
CA ALA A 894 28.82 -19.61 -10.78
C ALA A 894 29.84 -20.40 -9.94
N LEU A 895 31.14 -20.21 -10.19
CA LEU A 895 32.20 -20.89 -9.42
C LEU A 895 32.17 -20.50 -7.94
N ALA A 896 31.92 -19.24 -7.62
CA ALA A 896 31.81 -18.76 -6.24
C ALA A 896 30.78 -19.54 -5.42
N LEU A 897 29.66 -19.87 -6.05
CA LEU A 897 28.61 -20.67 -5.44
C LEU A 897 28.98 -22.15 -5.29
N ALA A 898 29.97 -22.62 -6.05
CA ALA A 898 30.51 -23.97 -6.00
C ALA A 898 31.66 -24.17 -5.01
N GLY A 899 32.16 -23.09 -4.39
CA GLY A 899 33.36 -23.11 -3.58
C GLY A 899 34.59 -22.78 -4.42
N ASP A 900 34.88 -21.48 -4.54
CA ASP A 900 36.05 -20.97 -5.24
C ASP A 900 37.32 -21.18 -4.38
N PRO A 901 38.26 -22.06 -4.79
CA PRO A 901 39.43 -22.38 -3.98
C PRO A 901 40.39 -21.20 -3.82
N ARG A 902 40.34 -20.17 -4.68
CA ARG A 902 41.20 -18.98 -4.59
C ARG A 902 40.88 -18.09 -3.38
N LEU A 903 39.72 -18.33 -2.76
CA LEU A 903 39.26 -17.57 -1.60
C LEU A 903 39.70 -18.20 -0.26
N ASP A 904 40.46 -19.31 -0.29
CA ASP A 904 41.01 -19.91 0.92
C ASP A 904 42.12 -19.05 1.53
N TRP A 905 41.91 -18.54 2.75
CA TRP A 905 42.89 -17.74 3.50
C TRP A 905 44.16 -18.49 3.87
N THR A 906 44.13 -19.83 3.81
CA THR A 906 45.28 -20.70 4.09
C THR A 906 46.08 -21.06 2.83
N ASP A 907 45.64 -20.61 1.65
CA ASP A 907 46.43 -20.72 0.43
C ASP A 907 47.55 -19.66 0.43
N PRO A 908 48.84 -20.03 0.32
CA PRO A 908 49.92 -19.07 0.17
C PRO A 908 49.73 -18.09 -0.99
N GLU A 909 49.06 -18.49 -2.07
CA GLU A 909 48.79 -17.61 -3.23
C GLU A 909 47.80 -16.49 -2.91
N ARG A 910 47.04 -16.57 -1.81
CA ARG A 910 46.15 -15.52 -1.32
C ARG A 910 46.93 -14.27 -0.85
N TRP A 911 48.20 -14.42 -0.49
CA TRP A 911 49.04 -13.35 0.05
C TRP A 911 50.18 -12.99 -0.90
N VAL A 912 50.30 -11.71 -1.26
CA VAL A 912 51.36 -11.17 -2.12
C VAL A 912 52.42 -10.49 -1.25
N ALA A 913 53.66 -10.99 -1.31
CA ALA A 913 54.76 -10.42 -0.54
C ALA A 913 55.35 -9.19 -1.23
N LEU A 914 55.38 -8.07 -0.51
CA LEU A 914 55.92 -6.80 -0.98
C LEU A 914 57.20 -6.46 -0.20
N PRO A 915 58.32 -6.18 -0.89
CA PRO A 915 59.63 -6.08 -0.24
C PRO A 915 59.84 -4.77 0.54
N GLY A 916 58.92 -3.81 0.48
CA GLY A 916 59.09 -2.49 1.08
C GLY A 916 60.25 -1.67 0.48
N GLY A 917 60.51 -0.52 1.09
CA GLY A 917 61.55 0.46 0.73
C GLY A 917 60.99 1.83 0.36
N ASN A 918 61.87 2.70 -0.14
CA ASN A 918 61.52 4.08 -0.48
C ASN A 918 60.69 4.18 -1.77
N PHE A 919 59.62 4.97 -1.75
CA PHE A 919 58.86 5.41 -2.92
C PHE A 919 58.34 6.84 -2.73
N TYR A 920 57.87 7.46 -3.81
CA TYR A 920 57.21 8.76 -3.76
C TYR A 920 55.70 8.55 -3.64
N MET A 921 55.10 9.09 -2.58
CA MET A 921 53.66 9.04 -2.28
C MET A 921 52.99 10.35 -2.68
N GLY A 922 51.75 10.26 -3.19
CA GLY A 922 50.97 11.41 -3.63
C GLY A 922 51.14 11.74 -5.12
N ALA A 923 50.53 12.83 -5.58
CA ALA A 923 50.64 13.33 -6.94
C ALA A 923 50.56 14.87 -7.00
N GLN A 924 51.09 15.46 -8.06
CA GLN A 924 51.09 16.92 -8.25
C GLN A 924 50.87 17.29 -9.71
N GLN A 925 50.31 18.48 -9.94
CA GLN A 925 50.00 19.01 -11.29
C GLN A 925 50.89 20.20 -11.70
N SER A 926 51.79 20.65 -10.82
CA SER A 926 52.51 21.92 -10.96
C SER A 926 53.84 21.84 -11.73
N ASP A 927 54.54 20.71 -11.67
CA ASP A 927 55.86 20.53 -12.29
C ASP A 927 55.95 19.20 -13.04
N GLN A 928 55.94 19.26 -14.37
CA GLN A 928 56.00 18.08 -15.24
C GLN A 928 57.29 17.26 -15.08
N GLN A 929 58.37 17.86 -14.56
CA GLN A 929 59.65 17.19 -14.38
C GLN A 929 59.84 16.61 -12.97
N ALA A 930 58.98 16.98 -12.01
CA ALA A 930 59.02 16.45 -10.65
C ALA A 930 58.33 15.06 -10.56
N PRO A 931 58.68 14.24 -9.55
CA PRO A 931 58.04 12.94 -9.33
C PRO A 931 56.51 13.03 -9.25
N ASN A 932 55.84 11.96 -9.68
CA ASN A 932 54.39 11.80 -9.66
C ASN A 932 53.60 12.98 -10.25
N TYR A 933 54.11 13.57 -11.35
CA TYR A 933 53.34 14.52 -12.14
C TYR A 933 52.10 13.84 -12.75
N ASP A 934 50.94 14.43 -12.51
CA ASP A 934 49.67 14.00 -13.10
C ASP A 934 48.79 15.23 -13.35
N PRO A 935 48.39 15.50 -14.61
CA PRO A 935 47.55 16.66 -14.95
C PRO A 935 46.12 16.57 -14.37
N GLU A 936 45.71 15.41 -13.86
CA GLU A 936 44.42 15.19 -13.21
C GLU A 936 44.55 15.12 -11.66
N ALA A 937 45.76 15.33 -11.10
CA ALA A 937 46.00 15.39 -9.66
C ALA A 937 45.13 16.46 -8.98
N ASN A 938 44.52 16.09 -7.86
CA ASN A 938 43.82 17.05 -7.01
C ASN A 938 44.67 17.45 -5.80
N ASP A 939 44.39 18.62 -5.21
CA ASP A 939 45.21 19.20 -4.13
C ASP A 939 45.31 18.31 -2.88
N ARG A 940 44.36 17.38 -2.67
CA ARG A 940 44.40 16.45 -1.53
C ARG A 940 45.45 15.36 -1.69
N GLU A 941 45.93 15.14 -2.91
CA GLU A 941 46.98 14.17 -3.25
C GLU A 941 48.39 14.77 -3.11
N ALA A 942 48.50 16.06 -2.81
CA ALA A 942 49.74 16.81 -2.67
C ALA A 942 50.04 17.14 -1.19
N PRO A 943 51.31 17.42 -0.81
CA PRO A 943 52.51 17.34 -1.65
C PRO A 943 52.99 15.90 -1.90
N VAL A 944 53.70 15.72 -3.02
CA VAL A 944 54.49 14.51 -3.26
C VAL A 944 55.65 14.47 -2.29
N HIS A 945 55.81 13.38 -1.54
CA HIS A 945 56.85 13.22 -0.53
C HIS A 945 57.40 11.79 -0.51
N ARG A 946 58.60 11.61 0.05
CA ARG A 946 59.26 10.29 0.09
C ARG A 946 58.78 9.51 1.31
N VAL A 947 58.38 8.27 1.09
CA VAL A 947 57.95 7.37 2.15
C VAL A 947 58.75 6.07 2.10
N CYS A 948 59.23 5.60 3.24
CA CYS A 948 59.82 4.28 3.40
C CYS A 948 58.78 3.34 4.04
N ILE A 949 58.56 2.16 3.46
CA ILE A 949 57.62 1.16 3.98
C ILE A 949 58.38 -0.14 4.30
N ASP A 950 58.11 -0.74 5.45
CA ASP A 950 58.67 -2.05 5.81
C ASP A 950 58.10 -3.17 4.91
N PRO A 951 58.80 -4.30 4.75
CA PRO A 951 58.22 -5.46 4.08
C PRO A 951 56.91 -5.91 4.73
N PHE A 952 55.91 -6.21 3.91
CA PHE A 952 54.60 -6.70 4.35
C PHE A 952 54.00 -7.63 3.29
N GLN A 953 52.94 -8.35 3.63
CA GLN A 953 52.14 -9.06 2.65
C GLN A 953 50.76 -8.42 2.54
N ILE A 954 50.19 -8.41 1.34
CA ILE A 954 48.84 -7.88 1.09
C ILE A 954 47.98 -8.98 0.47
N SER A 955 46.71 -9.04 0.85
CA SER A 955 45.75 -9.96 0.23
C SER A 955 45.69 -9.67 -1.27
N ARG A 956 45.73 -10.72 -2.10
CA ARG A 956 45.69 -10.62 -3.57
C ARG A 956 44.42 -9.94 -4.06
N PHE A 957 43.30 -10.15 -3.36
CA PHE A 957 41.98 -9.58 -3.65
C PHE A 957 41.41 -8.81 -2.44
N PRO A 958 40.41 -7.92 -2.64
CA PRO A 958 39.59 -7.42 -1.55
C PRO A 958 38.89 -8.57 -0.82
N VAL A 959 38.47 -8.33 0.41
CA VAL A 959 37.67 -9.29 1.18
C VAL A 959 36.33 -9.51 0.48
N THR A 960 36.00 -10.77 0.22
CA THR A 960 34.79 -11.14 -0.51
C THR A 960 33.59 -11.34 0.43
N VAL A 961 32.39 -11.39 -0.14
CA VAL A 961 31.17 -11.79 0.57
C VAL A 961 31.33 -13.19 1.19
N ALA A 962 31.96 -14.14 0.49
CA ALA A 962 32.22 -15.48 1.03
C ALA A 962 33.18 -15.45 2.24
N ASP A 963 34.18 -14.58 2.21
CA ASP A 963 35.11 -14.38 3.32
C ASP A 963 34.37 -13.83 4.54
N PHE A 964 33.61 -12.76 4.35
CA PHE A 964 32.88 -12.09 5.42
C PHE A 964 31.77 -12.98 6.01
N ALA A 965 31.13 -13.81 5.19
CA ALA A 965 30.14 -14.78 5.66
C ALA A 965 30.72 -15.75 6.69
N GLN A 966 31.96 -16.23 6.48
CA GLN A 966 32.62 -17.10 7.43
C GLN A 966 32.90 -16.41 8.77
N PHE A 967 33.19 -15.11 8.76
CA PHE A 967 33.32 -14.32 9.99
C PHE A 967 31.98 -14.22 10.74
N LEU A 968 30.88 -13.99 10.01
CA LEU A 968 29.54 -13.92 10.60
C LEU A 968 29.04 -15.27 11.15
N ASP A 969 29.46 -16.38 10.56
CA ASP A 969 29.12 -17.72 11.06
C ASP A 969 29.88 -18.08 12.36
N ASP A 970 31.09 -17.53 12.55
CA ASP A 970 31.98 -17.78 13.69
C ASP A 970 31.71 -16.91 14.94
N SER A 971 30.51 -16.34 15.06
CA SER A 971 30.06 -15.45 16.15
C SER A 971 30.69 -14.04 16.16
N PRO A 972 30.20 -13.13 15.29
CA PRO A 972 30.72 -11.77 15.16
C PRO A 972 30.40 -10.89 16.37
N ALA A 973 29.44 -11.29 17.21
CA ALA A 973 29.08 -10.59 18.44
C ALA A 973 30.10 -10.78 19.58
N ASP A 974 31.13 -11.60 19.38
CA ASP A 974 32.18 -11.79 20.40
C ASP A 974 32.95 -10.47 20.61
N PRO A 975 32.85 -9.85 21.80
CA PRO A 975 33.49 -8.56 22.08
C PRO A 975 35.00 -8.57 21.88
N ARG A 976 35.63 -9.76 21.89
CA ARG A 976 37.07 -9.88 21.67
C ARG A 976 37.51 -9.47 20.27
N TRP A 977 36.61 -9.35 19.29
CA TRP A 977 36.92 -8.86 17.94
C TRP A 977 36.86 -7.33 17.82
N TRP A 978 36.06 -6.68 18.66
CA TRP A 978 35.78 -5.24 18.59
C TRP A 978 36.70 -4.41 19.48
N ARG A 979 38.02 -4.48 19.19
CA ARG A 979 39.06 -3.89 20.06
C ARG A 979 39.45 -2.46 19.70
N ALA A 980 39.00 -1.92 18.56
CA ALA A 980 39.40 -0.61 18.04
C ALA A 980 38.56 0.58 18.60
N GLY A 981 37.96 0.42 19.79
CA GLY A 981 37.24 1.50 20.48
C GLY A 981 35.82 1.79 19.96
N GLY A 982 35.29 0.99 19.05
CA GLY A 982 33.92 1.08 18.54
C GLY A 982 33.32 -0.28 18.19
N THR A 983 32.01 -0.42 18.39
CA THR A 983 31.20 -1.58 17.99
C THR A 983 30.11 -1.09 17.06
N ASP A 984 29.80 -1.89 16.05
CA ASP A 984 28.67 -1.62 15.18
C ASP A 984 27.38 -2.23 15.75
N GLU A 985 26.24 -1.58 15.56
CA GLU A 985 24.94 -2.03 16.10
C GLU A 985 24.46 -3.32 15.42
N LEU A 986 24.83 -3.49 14.14
CA LEU A 986 24.49 -4.65 13.32
C LEU A 986 25.77 -5.40 12.93
N PRO A 987 25.95 -6.67 13.35
CA PRO A 987 27.11 -7.44 12.93
C PRO A 987 27.17 -7.69 11.41
N GLU A 988 26.03 -7.84 10.75
CA GLU A 988 25.93 -8.01 9.29
C GLU A 988 25.99 -6.67 8.52
N PRO A 989 26.52 -6.65 7.28
CA PRO A 989 26.47 -5.49 6.39
C PRO A 989 25.02 -5.18 5.99
N ASP A 990 24.79 -3.99 5.42
CA ASP A 990 23.48 -3.69 4.83
C ASP A 990 23.24 -4.55 3.56
N ASP A 991 21.97 -4.84 3.24
CA ASP A 991 21.55 -5.69 2.11
C ASP A 991 22.24 -7.06 2.02
N TRP A 992 22.63 -7.63 3.18
CA TRP A 992 23.45 -8.83 3.26
C TRP A 992 22.87 -10.06 2.52
N ASP A 993 21.56 -10.22 2.51
CA ASP A 993 20.91 -11.34 1.81
C ASP A 993 21.08 -11.25 0.29
N ALA A 994 21.06 -10.04 -0.29
CA ALA A 994 21.31 -9.84 -1.71
C ALA A 994 22.78 -10.07 -2.06
N GLN A 995 23.70 -9.55 -1.23
CA GLN A 995 25.15 -9.72 -1.44
C GLN A 995 25.55 -11.20 -1.51
N GLN A 996 24.95 -12.05 -0.67
CA GLN A 996 25.28 -13.48 -0.58
C GLN A 996 24.88 -14.33 -1.78
N GLN A 997 24.11 -13.77 -2.72
CA GLN A 997 23.87 -14.39 -4.01
C GLN A 997 25.13 -14.37 -4.90
N HIS A 998 26.13 -13.56 -4.54
CA HIS A 998 27.37 -13.35 -5.30
C HIS A 998 28.63 -13.47 -4.43
N PRO A 999 29.00 -14.69 -3.97
CA PRO A 999 30.00 -14.86 -2.91
C PRO A 999 31.42 -14.38 -3.23
N SER A 1000 31.82 -14.35 -4.50
CA SER A 1000 33.18 -13.95 -4.92
C SER A 1000 33.32 -12.46 -5.19
N ARG A 1001 32.26 -11.67 -5.02
CA ARG A 1001 32.33 -10.22 -5.14
C ARG A 1001 32.89 -9.63 -3.84
N PRO A 1002 33.55 -8.46 -3.89
CA PRO A 1002 33.94 -7.75 -2.67
C PRO A 1002 32.73 -7.51 -1.76
N VAL A 1003 32.91 -7.72 -0.46
CA VAL A 1003 31.89 -7.31 0.51
C VAL A 1003 31.78 -5.78 0.51
N VAL A 1004 30.56 -5.27 0.51
CA VAL A 1004 30.26 -3.83 0.55
C VAL A 1004 29.29 -3.50 1.67
N GLU A 1005 29.04 -2.21 1.91
CA GLU A 1005 28.19 -1.74 3.02
C GLU A 1005 28.72 -2.17 4.39
N VAL A 1006 30.05 -2.23 4.49
CA VAL A 1006 30.79 -2.55 5.69
C VAL A 1006 31.41 -1.30 6.29
N SER A 1007 31.20 -1.12 7.59
CA SER A 1007 31.85 -0.06 8.35
C SER A 1007 33.34 -0.35 8.57
N TRP A 1008 34.10 0.67 8.92
CA TRP A 1008 35.50 0.52 9.28
C TRP A 1008 35.67 -0.38 10.52
N TYR A 1009 34.75 -0.30 11.48
CA TYR A 1009 34.78 -1.14 12.68
C TYR A 1009 34.55 -2.61 12.35
N GLN A 1010 33.60 -2.93 11.45
CA GLN A 1010 33.37 -4.29 10.95
C GLN A 1010 34.62 -4.85 10.25
N ALA A 1011 35.28 -4.04 9.43
CA ALA A 1011 36.51 -4.43 8.73
C ALA A 1011 37.66 -4.72 9.71
N MET A 1012 37.80 -3.93 10.77
CA MET A 1012 38.77 -4.17 11.85
C MET A 1012 38.44 -5.43 12.67
N ALA A 1013 37.16 -5.66 12.98
CA ALA A 1013 36.71 -6.86 13.69
C ALA A 1013 36.98 -8.14 12.87
N PHE A 1014 36.73 -8.09 11.56
CA PHE A 1014 37.09 -9.15 10.63
C PHE A 1014 38.59 -9.45 10.66
N CYS A 1015 39.46 -8.43 10.62
CA CYS A 1015 40.90 -8.62 10.70
C CYS A 1015 41.34 -9.28 12.02
N ALA A 1016 40.73 -8.88 13.15
CA ALA A 1016 41.01 -9.48 14.46
C ALA A 1016 40.60 -10.96 14.51
N TRP A 1017 39.41 -11.29 14.00
CA TRP A 1017 38.93 -12.67 13.87
C TRP A 1017 39.84 -13.51 12.97
N LEU A 1018 40.20 -12.99 11.78
CA LEU A 1018 41.03 -13.72 10.83
C LEU A 1018 42.43 -13.99 11.39
N THR A 1019 42.99 -13.06 12.15
CA THR A 1019 44.24 -13.28 12.89
C THR A 1019 44.14 -14.48 13.83
N ASP A 1020 43.08 -14.55 14.64
CA ASP A 1020 42.87 -15.66 15.58
C ASP A 1020 42.61 -16.99 14.85
N ARG A 1021 41.80 -16.96 13.79
CA ARG A 1021 41.50 -18.13 12.96
C ARG A 1021 42.77 -18.71 12.31
N LEU A 1022 43.60 -17.87 11.69
CA LEU A 1022 44.85 -18.32 11.05
C LEU A 1022 45.89 -18.83 12.07
N ARG A 1023 45.88 -18.34 13.32
CA ARG A 1023 46.74 -18.88 14.40
C ARG A 1023 46.26 -20.23 14.92
N ARG A 1024 44.94 -20.42 15.03
CA ARG A 1024 44.35 -21.69 15.48
C ARG A 1024 44.42 -22.78 14.42
N HIS A 1025 44.42 -22.40 13.14
CA HIS A 1025 44.51 -23.35 12.04
C HIS A 1025 45.87 -24.05 12.03
N GLN A 1026 45.86 -25.35 12.28
CA GLN A 1026 47.01 -26.22 12.03
C GLN A 1026 46.83 -26.83 10.65
N ASP A 1027 47.56 -26.34 9.65
CA ASP A 1027 47.56 -26.99 8.34
C ASP A 1027 48.20 -28.38 8.47
N PRO A 1028 47.44 -29.47 8.25
CA PRO A 1028 47.97 -30.83 8.34
C PRO A 1028 49.11 -31.10 7.34
N LYS A 1029 49.20 -30.29 6.28
CA LYS A 1029 50.23 -30.38 5.24
C LYS A 1029 51.32 -29.31 5.37
N GLY A 1030 51.25 -28.43 6.38
CA GLY A 1030 52.26 -27.42 6.68
C GLY A 1030 52.50 -26.38 5.56
N ARG A 1031 51.52 -26.13 4.69
CA ARG A 1031 51.62 -25.19 3.56
C ARG A 1031 51.50 -23.74 3.98
N PHE A 1032 50.76 -23.45 5.06
CA PHE A 1032 50.63 -22.09 5.60
C PHE A 1032 50.59 -22.06 7.14
N SER A 1033 51.30 -21.10 7.73
CA SER A 1033 51.22 -20.77 9.15
C SER A 1033 51.50 -19.28 9.35
N LEU A 1034 50.67 -18.61 10.14
CA LEU A 1034 50.89 -17.20 10.47
C LEU A 1034 52.11 -17.08 11.40
N ALA A 1035 53.19 -16.46 10.92
CA ALA A 1035 54.42 -16.28 11.69
C ALA A 1035 54.20 -15.49 12.99
N ASP A 1036 54.96 -15.84 14.03
CA ASP A 1036 54.95 -15.15 15.32
C ASP A 1036 55.25 -13.65 15.14
N GLY A 1037 54.40 -12.81 15.71
CA GLY A 1037 54.51 -11.34 15.64
C GLY A 1037 53.74 -10.67 14.50
N LEU A 1038 53.29 -11.42 13.49
CA LEU A 1038 52.40 -10.90 12.45
C LEU A 1038 50.93 -10.94 12.87
N VAL A 1039 50.15 -9.99 12.35
CA VAL A 1039 48.70 -9.90 12.48
C VAL A 1039 48.07 -9.53 11.14
N VAL A 1040 46.81 -9.90 10.98
CA VAL A 1040 45.96 -9.38 9.92
C VAL A 1040 45.43 -8.01 10.35
N GLN A 1041 45.55 -7.01 9.48
CA GLN A 1041 45.02 -5.66 9.69
C GLN A 1041 44.61 -5.01 8.37
N LEU A 1042 43.93 -3.87 8.42
CA LEU A 1042 43.75 -3.00 7.25
C LEU A 1042 45.09 -2.42 6.80
N PRO A 1043 45.30 -2.17 5.49
CA PRO A 1043 46.49 -1.48 5.03
C PRO A 1043 46.52 -0.05 5.60
N SER A 1044 47.71 0.43 5.96
CA SER A 1044 47.91 1.88 6.02
C SER A 1044 47.76 2.48 4.61
N GLU A 1045 47.38 3.75 4.55
CA GLU A 1045 47.25 4.50 3.32
C GLU A 1045 48.52 4.40 2.45
N ALA A 1046 49.68 4.51 3.09
CA ALA A 1046 50.97 4.40 2.41
C ALA A 1046 51.31 2.97 1.95
N GLN A 1047 50.93 1.94 2.71
CA GLN A 1047 51.06 0.54 2.25
C GLN A 1047 50.16 0.28 1.04
N TRP A 1048 48.94 0.80 1.05
CA TRP A 1048 48.01 0.67 -0.05
C TRP A 1048 48.57 1.33 -1.31
N GLU A 1049 49.04 2.57 -1.21
CA GLU A 1049 49.62 3.27 -2.38
C GLU A 1049 50.89 2.60 -2.88
N TYR A 1050 51.76 2.13 -1.98
CA TYR A 1050 52.95 1.37 -2.37
C TYR A 1050 52.58 0.10 -3.14
N ALA A 1051 51.56 -0.63 -2.68
CA ALA A 1051 51.08 -1.83 -3.37
C ALA A 1051 50.56 -1.54 -4.79
N ALA A 1052 49.83 -0.44 -4.97
CA ALA A 1052 49.31 -0.04 -6.28
C ALA A 1052 50.41 0.54 -7.19
N ARG A 1053 51.11 1.57 -6.71
CA ARG A 1053 52.06 2.41 -7.46
C ARG A 1053 53.43 1.76 -7.66
N GLY A 1054 53.89 1.00 -6.66
CA GLY A 1054 55.25 0.47 -6.60
C GLY A 1054 56.33 1.56 -6.57
N LYS A 1055 57.61 1.13 -6.58
CA LYS A 1055 58.76 2.05 -6.61
C LYS A 1055 58.91 2.80 -7.94
N GLN A 1056 58.29 2.28 -9.01
CA GLN A 1056 58.40 2.87 -10.34
C GLN A 1056 57.50 4.10 -10.52
N GLY A 1057 56.64 4.42 -9.54
CA GLY A 1057 55.80 5.62 -9.61
C GLY A 1057 54.59 5.49 -10.53
N ARG A 1058 54.09 4.26 -10.78
CA ARG A 1058 53.02 3.96 -11.75
C ARG A 1058 51.75 4.79 -11.51
N ARG A 1059 51.18 5.37 -12.56
CA ARG A 1059 49.94 6.15 -12.47
C ARG A 1059 48.72 5.30 -12.11
N TYR A 1060 48.62 4.11 -12.69
CA TYR A 1060 47.63 3.07 -12.42
C TYR A 1060 48.34 1.77 -11.97
N PRO A 1061 47.66 0.80 -11.34
CA PRO A 1061 48.31 -0.41 -10.81
C PRO A 1061 49.11 -1.20 -11.85
N TRP A 1062 48.62 -1.24 -13.10
CA TRP A 1062 49.25 -1.90 -14.23
C TRP A 1062 50.29 -1.05 -14.98
N GLY A 1063 50.44 0.24 -14.66
CA GLY A 1063 51.36 1.15 -15.35
C GLY A 1063 50.72 2.48 -15.73
N ASP A 1064 51.20 3.10 -16.82
CA ASP A 1064 50.78 4.44 -17.24
C ASP A 1064 49.77 4.44 -18.41
N GLN A 1065 49.38 3.26 -18.90
CA GLN A 1065 48.31 3.17 -19.90
C GLN A 1065 46.96 3.58 -19.29
N LEU A 1066 46.18 4.33 -20.06
CA LEU A 1066 44.83 4.75 -19.65
C LEU A 1066 43.95 3.53 -19.33
N PRO A 1067 43.03 3.65 -18.35
CA PRO A 1067 42.10 2.58 -18.03
C PRO A 1067 41.22 2.21 -19.21
N ASP A 1068 40.98 0.91 -19.40
CA ASP A 1068 40.05 0.37 -20.37
C ASP A 1068 39.14 -0.69 -19.70
N PRO A 1069 37.98 -1.03 -20.29
CA PRO A 1069 37.05 -1.99 -19.71
C PRO A 1069 37.57 -3.41 -19.47
N ASP A 1070 38.75 -3.81 -19.98
CA ASP A 1070 39.37 -5.11 -19.70
C ASP A 1070 40.37 -5.07 -18.54
N ARG A 1071 40.66 -3.87 -17.99
CA ARG A 1071 41.62 -3.66 -16.90
C ARG A 1071 40.99 -3.35 -15.55
N ALA A 1072 39.76 -2.87 -15.48
CA ALA A 1072 39.11 -2.57 -14.20
C ALA A 1072 37.60 -2.44 -14.36
N ASN A 1073 36.87 -2.67 -13.26
CA ASN A 1073 35.45 -2.34 -13.17
C ASN A 1073 35.27 -0.87 -12.76
N TYR A 1074 34.83 -0.03 -13.69
CA TYR A 1074 34.50 1.39 -13.48
C TYR A 1074 33.37 1.84 -14.41
N ALA A 1075 33.02 3.13 -14.42
CA ALA A 1075 31.87 3.65 -15.18
C ALA A 1075 31.80 3.15 -16.64
N ASP A 1076 32.92 3.09 -17.35
CA ASP A 1076 32.94 2.72 -18.78
C ASP A 1076 32.92 1.20 -19.01
N ALA A 1077 33.19 0.40 -17.98
CA ALA A 1077 32.99 -1.05 -18.02
C ALA A 1077 31.50 -1.44 -18.02
N LYS A 1078 30.61 -0.51 -17.65
CA LYS A 1078 29.14 -0.64 -17.71
C LYS A 1078 28.56 -1.81 -16.92
N VAL A 1079 29.31 -2.39 -15.96
CA VAL A 1079 28.83 -3.43 -15.04
C VAL A 1079 27.81 -2.87 -14.04
N ARG A 1080 28.02 -1.62 -13.57
CA ARG A 1080 27.14 -0.87 -12.66
C ARG A 1080 26.87 -1.55 -11.30
N ALA A 1081 27.70 -2.51 -10.92
CA ALA A 1081 27.71 -3.19 -9.62
C ALA A 1081 29.12 -3.73 -9.36
N PRO A 1082 29.46 -4.15 -8.12
CA PRO A 1082 30.67 -4.91 -7.87
C PRO A 1082 30.73 -6.17 -8.75
N SER A 1083 31.93 -6.57 -9.15
CA SER A 1083 32.22 -7.75 -9.97
C SER A 1083 33.04 -8.78 -9.18
N PRO A 1084 33.00 -10.08 -9.55
CA PRO A 1084 33.85 -11.11 -8.96
C PRO A 1084 35.32 -10.73 -8.97
N VAL A 1085 36.03 -11.03 -7.89
CA VAL A 1085 37.46 -10.68 -7.76
C VAL A 1085 38.34 -11.46 -8.73
N GLY A 1086 39.31 -10.77 -9.31
CA GLY A 1086 40.31 -11.30 -10.24
C GLY A 1086 39.80 -11.57 -11.65
N ILE A 1087 38.68 -10.97 -12.06
CA ILE A 1087 38.05 -11.27 -13.36
C ILE A 1087 38.60 -10.45 -14.54
N PHE A 1088 39.36 -9.38 -14.24
CA PHE A 1088 39.97 -8.51 -15.24
C PHE A 1088 41.43 -8.92 -15.49
N PRO A 1089 41.77 -9.43 -16.69
CA PRO A 1089 43.10 -9.97 -16.99
C PRO A 1089 44.18 -8.89 -17.00
N GLY A 1090 43.81 -7.63 -17.20
CA GLY A 1090 44.73 -6.50 -17.24
C GLY A 1090 44.89 -5.75 -15.91
N ASP A 1091 44.24 -6.20 -14.84
CA ASP A 1091 44.16 -5.51 -13.53
C ASP A 1091 45.25 -5.91 -12.53
N CYS A 1092 46.41 -6.34 -13.03
CA CYS A 1092 47.45 -6.93 -12.20
C CYS A 1092 48.61 -5.96 -12.01
N THR A 1093 49.01 -5.72 -10.76
CA THR A 1093 50.33 -5.12 -10.51
C THR A 1093 51.43 -6.09 -10.93
N PRO A 1094 52.63 -5.62 -11.29
CA PRO A 1094 53.78 -6.49 -11.55
C PRO A 1094 54.10 -7.47 -10.42
N GLU A 1095 53.74 -7.11 -9.19
CA GLU A 1095 53.92 -7.92 -7.99
C GLU A 1095 52.80 -8.97 -7.80
N GLY A 1096 51.69 -8.90 -8.54
CA GLY A 1096 50.62 -9.90 -8.55
C GLY A 1096 49.35 -9.51 -7.77
N VAL A 1097 49.19 -8.24 -7.38
CA VAL A 1097 47.99 -7.77 -6.67
C VAL A 1097 46.91 -7.37 -7.68
N LEU A 1098 45.68 -7.82 -7.45
CA LEU A 1098 44.54 -7.65 -8.36
C LEU A 1098 43.44 -6.79 -7.70
N ASP A 1099 42.57 -6.19 -8.51
CA ASP A 1099 41.45 -5.34 -8.07
C ASP A 1099 41.93 -4.17 -7.18
N MET A 1100 43.12 -3.61 -7.45
CA MET A 1100 43.62 -2.46 -6.70
C MET A 1100 42.86 -1.19 -7.04
N VAL A 1101 42.28 -1.07 -8.25
CA VAL A 1101 41.48 0.09 -8.63
C VAL A 1101 40.19 -0.32 -9.31
N GLY A 1102 39.15 0.48 -9.08
CA GLY A 1102 37.80 0.12 -9.50
C GLY A 1102 37.20 -0.95 -8.60
N ASN A 1103 36.06 -1.50 -9.01
CA ASN A 1103 35.26 -2.42 -8.21
C ASN A 1103 34.73 -1.76 -6.91
N VAL A 1104 35.54 -1.62 -5.85
CA VAL A 1104 35.15 -0.99 -4.58
C VAL A 1104 36.26 -0.09 -4.02
N LEU A 1105 35.86 0.96 -3.30
CA LEU A 1105 36.79 1.72 -2.45
C LEU A 1105 37.18 0.87 -1.25
N GLU A 1106 38.45 0.90 -0.85
CA GLU A 1106 38.98 0.09 0.25
C GLU A 1106 39.32 0.92 1.49
N TRP A 1107 38.79 0.53 2.65
CA TRP A 1107 39.15 1.12 3.95
C TRP A 1107 40.64 0.97 4.26
N CYS A 1108 41.25 2.08 4.69
CA CYS A 1108 42.60 2.11 5.25
C CYS A 1108 42.58 2.33 6.78
N LEU A 1109 43.70 2.03 7.43
CA LEU A 1109 43.87 2.21 8.87
C LEU A 1109 43.89 3.69 9.29
N ASP A 1110 44.40 4.55 8.41
CA ASP A 1110 44.68 5.96 8.66
C ASP A 1110 43.43 6.81 8.89
N ALA A 1111 43.51 7.70 9.86
CA ALA A 1111 42.65 8.88 9.93
C ALA A 1111 42.96 9.81 8.74
N TYR A 1112 41.94 10.39 8.15
CA TYR A 1112 42.08 11.29 7.02
C TYR A 1112 42.64 12.65 7.46
N ASP A 1113 43.79 13.02 6.90
CA ASP A 1113 44.45 14.32 7.11
C ASP A 1113 45.21 14.77 5.85
N GLU A 1114 45.62 16.04 5.82
CA GLU A 1114 46.49 16.60 4.78
C GLU A 1114 47.89 15.96 4.81
N TYR A 1115 48.54 15.86 3.65
CA TYR A 1115 49.92 15.38 3.60
C TYR A 1115 50.86 16.43 4.17
N SER A 1116 51.79 15.97 5.02
CA SER A 1116 52.84 16.81 5.58
C SER A 1116 54.06 16.82 4.65
N GLU A 1117 54.76 17.95 4.58
CA GLU A 1117 56.06 18.01 3.93
C GLU A 1117 57.11 17.20 4.70
N GLY A 1118 57.99 16.51 3.96
CA GLY A 1118 59.12 15.76 4.52
C GLY A 1118 59.04 14.24 4.33
N ASP A 1119 60.16 13.57 4.58
CA ASP A 1119 60.24 12.12 4.48
C ASP A 1119 59.57 11.44 5.68
N ALA A 1120 58.92 10.29 5.45
CA ALA A 1120 58.28 9.52 6.51
C ALA A 1120 58.63 8.02 6.45
N ASP A 1121 58.90 7.43 7.62
CA ASP A 1121 59.13 6.00 7.78
C ASP A 1121 57.86 5.33 8.34
N ASN A 1122 57.25 4.43 7.57
CA ASN A 1122 56.02 3.71 7.90
C ASN A 1122 54.89 4.61 8.43
N PRO A 1123 54.55 5.72 7.74
CA PRO A 1123 53.57 6.67 8.24
C PRO A 1123 52.24 5.97 8.52
N LEU A 1124 51.66 6.33 9.65
CA LEU A 1124 50.32 5.95 10.06
C LEU A 1124 49.73 7.13 10.84
N ARG A 1125 48.66 7.73 10.31
CA ARG A 1125 47.93 8.77 11.04
C ARG A 1125 46.94 8.10 11.99
N ALA A 1126 47.29 8.05 13.27
CA ALA A 1126 46.38 7.59 14.32
C ALA A 1126 45.22 8.59 14.49
N GLY A 1127 44.05 8.08 14.86
CA GLY A 1127 42.88 8.88 15.19
C GLY A 1127 41.92 8.07 16.04
N GLU A 1128 41.26 8.75 16.99
CA GLU A 1128 40.22 8.16 17.84
C GLU A 1128 38.95 7.79 17.03
N GLY A 1129 37.99 7.11 17.66
CA GLY A 1129 36.69 6.82 17.05
C GLY A 1129 35.95 8.10 16.65
N GLY A 1130 35.30 8.09 15.48
CA GLY A 1130 34.55 9.23 14.93
C GLY A 1130 35.32 10.17 14.00
N VAL A 1131 36.65 10.01 13.85
CA VAL A 1131 37.41 10.72 12.82
C VAL A 1131 37.28 10.01 11.48
N SER A 1132 37.04 10.75 10.39
CA SER A 1132 36.93 10.17 9.05
C SER A 1132 38.17 9.35 8.69
N ARG A 1133 37.97 8.19 8.07
CA ARG A 1133 39.03 7.27 7.66
C ARG A 1133 39.31 7.38 6.18
N VAL A 1134 40.54 7.08 5.78
CA VAL A 1134 40.97 7.10 4.38
C VAL A 1134 40.35 5.93 3.59
N LEU A 1135 39.94 6.22 2.36
CA LEU A 1135 39.50 5.26 1.35
C LEU A 1135 40.34 5.39 0.08
N ARG A 1136 40.72 4.26 -0.53
CA ARG A 1136 41.55 4.20 -1.75
C ARG A 1136 40.94 3.30 -2.83
N GLY A 1137 41.35 3.46 -4.10
CA GLY A 1137 41.02 2.51 -5.20
C GLY A 1137 39.97 2.97 -6.22
N GLY A 1138 39.05 3.87 -5.86
CA GLY A 1138 37.89 4.17 -6.72
C GLY A 1138 36.86 3.02 -6.72
N ALA A 1139 35.77 3.12 -7.47
CA ALA A 1139 34.68 2.13 -7.43
C ALA A 1139 34.01 1.89 -8.81
N PHE A 1140 33.19 0.85 -8.92
CA PHE A 1140 32.59 0.37 -10.18
C PHE A 1140 31.78 1.40 -11.01
N TYR A 1141 31.38 2.54 -10.43
CA TYR A 1141 30.56 3.56 -11.13
C TYR A 1141 31.28 4.90 -11.28
N VAL A 1142 32.55 4.98 -10.88
CA VAL A 1142 33.31 6.24 -10.92
C VAL A 1142 34.01 6.41 -12.27
N PRO A 1143 34.22 7.64 -12.76
CA PRO A 1143 34.99 7.90 -13.97
C PRO A 1143 36.47 7.54 -13.81
N SER A 1144 37.15 7.28 -14.93
CA SER A 1144 38.57 6.85 -15.00
C SER A 1144 39.54 7.71 -14.20
N ARG A 1145 39.30 9.03 -14.11
CA ARG A 1145 40.10 9.97 -13.32
C ARG A 1145 40.17 9.67 -11.82
N TYR A 1146 39.35 8.78 -11.28
CA TYR A 1146 39.41 8.37 -9.87
C TYR A 1146 40.05 6.99 -9.65
N LEU A 1147 40.57 6.36 -10.71
CA LEU A 1147 41.29 5.08 -10.65
C LEU A 1147 42.80 5.24 -10.48
N ARG A 1148 43.28 6.44 -10.18
CA ARG A 1148 44.72 6.72 -10.02
C ARG A 1148 45.21 6.20 -8.68
N CYS A 1149 46.46 5.70 -8.64
CA CYS A 1149 47.05 5.13 -7.42
C CYS A 1149 47.07 6.11 -6.22
N SER A 1150 47.20 7.42 -6.48
CA SER A 1150 47.21 8.48 -5.46
C SER A 1150 45.83 9.00 -5.06
N PHE A 1151 44.76 8.63 -5.79
CA PHE A 1151 43.43 9.13 -5.48
C PHE A 1151 42.99 8.66 -4.10
N ARG A 1152 42.53 9.60 -3.28
CA ARG A 1152 42.12 9.36 -1.89
C ARG A 1152 40.78 10.00 -1.59
N PHE A 1153 39.96 9.29 -0.83
CA PHE A 1153 38.64 9.71 -0.38
C PHE A 1153 38.52 9.53 1.13
N ARG A 1154 37.40 9.96 1.72
CA ARG A 1154 37.15 9.82 3.16
C ARG A 1154 35.68 9.66 3.48
N ASN A 1155 35.41 8.89 4.51
CA ASN A 1155 34.09 8.72 5.11
C ASN A 1155 34.20 8.53 6.62
N ALA A 1156 33.08 8.71 7.33
CA ALA A 1156 33.03 8.41 8.76
C ALA A 1156 33.22 6.88 8.98
N PRO A 1157 33.85 6.45 10.09
CA PRO A 1157 34.14 5.03 10.29
C PRO A 1157 32.89 4.16 10.45
N GLU A 1158 31.76 4.75 10.83
CA GLU A 1158 30.43 4.14 10.90
C GLU A 1158 29.68 4.09 9.55
N ASP A 1159 30.16 4.77 8.50
CA ASP A 1159 29.47 4.80 7.20
C ASP A 1159 29.48 3.41 6.53
N ARG A 1160 28.30 2.97 6.10
CA ARG A 1160 28.08 1.76 5.31
C ARG A 1160 27.56 2.16 3.93
N ILE A 1161 28.39 2.00 2.90
CA ILE A 1161 28.06 2.48 1.56
C ILE A 1161 28.28 1.36 0.54
N ARG A 1162 27.33 1.23 -0.41
CA ARG A 1162 27.23 0.16 -1.44
C ARG A 1162 28.45 -0.07 -2.35
N PHE A 1163 29.50 0.71 -2.20
CA PHE A 1163 30.72 0.67 -2.98
C PHE A 1163 31.99 0.79 -2.13
N ILE A 1164 31.85 0.71 -0.80
CA ILE A 1164 32.96 0.68 0.15
C ILE A 1164 33.10 -0.74 0.69
N GLY A 1165 34.29 -1.30 0.50
CA GLY A 1165 34.74 -2.57 1.05
C GLY A 1165 36.11 -2.43 1.72
N PHE A 1166 36.88 -3.50 1.78
CA PHE A 1166 38.23 -3.47 2.36
C PHE A 1166 39.10 -4.64 1.90
N ARG A 1167 40.39 -4.52 2.21
CA ARG A 1167 41.43 -5.53 1.96
C ARG A 1167 42.29 -5.69 3.21
N CYS A 1168 42.95 -6.83 3.34
CA CYS A 1168 43.82 -7.14 4.47
C CYS A 1168 45.30 -7.13 4.10
N VAL A 1169 46.14 -6.82 5.08
CA VAL A 1169 47.60 -7.01 5.06
C VAL A 1169 48.06 -7.90 6.22
N LEU A 1170 49.14 -8.65 6.01
CA LEU A 1170 49.94 -9.25 7.09
C LEU A 1170 51.16 -8.37 7.33
N ALA A 1171 51.22 -7.80 8.52
CA ALA A 1171 52.33 -6.96 8.95
C ALA A 1171 52.50 -7.07 10.48
N PRO A 1172 53.65 -6.62 11.02
CA PRO A 1172 53.81 -6.49 12.46
C PRO A 1172 52.67 -5.67 13.07
N ARG A 1173 52.22 -6.07 14.26
CA ARG A 1173 51.14 -5.35 14.95
C ARG A 1173 51.59 -3.92 15.26
N ARG A 1174 50.97 -2.93 14.62
CA ARG A 1174 51.16 -1.52 14.98
C ARG A 1174 50.33 -1.26 16.25
N GLN A 1175 50.96 -0.71 17.29
CA GLN A 1175 50.22 -0.33 18.50
C GLN A 1175 49.33 0.88 18.15
N HIS A 1176 48.04 0.73 18.42
CA HIS A 1176 47.04 1.81 18.34
C HIS A 1176 47.12 2.72 19.55
#